data_AF-D0JBT5-F1
#
_entry.id   AF-D0JBT5-F1
#
_cell.length_a   1.000
_cell.length_b   1.000
_cell.length_c   1.000
_cell.angle_alpha   90.00
_cell.angle_beta   90.00
_cell.angle_gamma   90.00
#
_symmetry.space_group_name_H-M   'P 1'
#
loop_
_entity.id
_entity.type
_entity.pdbx_description
1 polymer ?
#
loop_
_entity_poly.entity_id
_entity_poly.type
_entity_poly.pdbx_seq_one_letter_code
_entity_poly.pdbx_strand_id
1 'polypeptide(L)'
;MLFVSIFIYANEKKINNDFFDQEKNSFKDIIKYKSNIQEHNIEEKKSYLKGKASIEYNDIKIQADCIEFNWDNGDLYAIQKEKFAFLQQGNYQYLFKNLHINFNSKKIEAKDFYIKRKNYMIIANRIEKKDQNMSFMKKIKYISDPFFLKNKDNDPDFYLKTNFLKYFHDKKYILSGPVFFYWYKVPMPIFLPFLYIPVKELNRSSYGMIYPKIGIQNKKIYLEDIGLFFPISNFLNFKILSSIYNTDKWNLKTKMEYKLKHYGFFDFNYQYMSRKQHDYQFQWEHNQDSQSDYDANFHANINYNKNLPENNDNEVLSYLSIRKKFSNYLLFMDSYMRQERSKNQVRIKFIIPELIFHMRNRPFNKKNLLLRNTNIENKILIHNFVDFFNQTISFNTVFNQKMSISTYFSFFDSYLKISPKIFYDEFYMCKFPYSCVSNLQKIDFSTEMISVPLNKTLEIKKNTILLIHQIEPVLSFDVSYFPTTFHNEKNIFEKRISIILNNDFDVQIKSTFDKKIKMLQNFIYSFIIDKSSIKWDNFYIVGHTDFTENLGIKYKGGINFVEEKNKRMNKMMYFDFSCNYETSLLSEKKKNEEYKKKGTNRYDYFLFDKKNYAFYSIPLSFKIDFHSNYKDSIDPKKLFNTFLSINGSINITKYWKIDLHINYDPLNQKIMFSNIIFYRDLRSFKMSFNWIPMENPSWHFFIGIKDPNLSDIIQYNEKN
;
A
#
# COMPACT_ATOMS: atom_id res chain seq x y z
N MET A 1 -37.17 1.71 23.70
CA MET A 1 -37.29 3.15 24.04
C MET A 1 -37.92 3.86 22.85
N LEU A 2 -39.21 4.15 22.98
CA LEU A 2 -39.98 5.04 22.11
C LEU A 2 -39.45 6.46 22.23
N PHE A 3 -39.47 7.25 21.15
CA PHE A 3 -39.91 8.65 21.23
C PHE A 3 -40.51 9.09 19.89
N VAL A 4 -41.67 9.73 20.01
CA VAL A 4 -42.62 10.17 18.98
C VAL A 4 -42.70 11.70 19.05
N SER A 5 -42.87 12.33 17.87
CA SER A 5 -43.49 13.63 17.56
C SER A 5 -42.90 14.95 18.12
N ILE A 6 -42.89 15.99 17.27
CA ILE A 6 -43.80 17.16 17.36
C ILE A 6 -43.76 17.97 16.05
N PHE A 7 -44.97 18.34 15.60
CA PHE A 7 -45.33 19.27 14.52
C PHE A 7 -44.98 20.73 14.85
N ILE A 8 -44.66 21.54 13.85
CA ILE A 8 -45.12 22.95 13.78
C ILE A 8 -45.58 23.27 12.35
N TYR A 9 -46.86 23.62 12.27
CA TYR A 9 -47.58 24.21 11.14
C TYR A 9 -47.36 25.73 11.21
N ALA A 10 -47.06 26.38 10.09
CA ALA A 10 -47.18 27.83 9.97
C ALA A 10 -47.79 28.16 8.61
N ASN A 11 -49.03 28.62 8.70
CA ASN A 11 -49.92 29.04 7.64
C ASN A 11 -49.78 30.57 7.57
N GLU A 12 -49.49 31.16 6.41
CA GLU A 12 -49.70 32.60 6.25
C GLU A 12 -50.05 33.01 4.81
N LYS A 13 -51.34 33.35 4.69
CA LYS A 13 -51.97 34.42 3.88
C LYS A 13 -51.78 34.43 2.36
N LYS A 14 -52.85 33.97 1.69
CA LYS A 14 -53.37 34.59 0.46
C LYS A 14 -53.69 36.06 0.73
N ILE A 15 -53.14 36.96 -0.08
CA ILE A 15 -53.68 38.30 -0.31
C ILE A 15 -54.01 38.36 -1.80
N ASN A 16 -55.31 38.48 -2.09
CA ASN A 16 -55.80 38.93 -3.39
C ASN A 16 -55.47 40.42 -3.51
N ASN A 17 -54.90 40.82 -4.64
CA ASN A 17 -55.09 42.16 -5.18
C ASN A 17 -55.53 42.00 -6.64
N ASP A 18 -56.64 42.66 -6.92
CA ASP A 18 -57.37 42.69 -8.17
C ASP A 18 -56.68 43.55 -9.25
N PHE A 19 -56.92 43.14 -10.49
CA PHE A 19 -57.00 43.91 -11.75
C PHE A 19 -55.91 44.94 -12.09
N PHE A 20 -55.06 44.58 -13.05
CA PHE A 20 -54.92 45.28 -14.33
C PHE A 20 -54.41 44.26 -15.37
N ASP A 21 -55.20 44.00 -16.41
CA ASP A 21 -54.75 43.27 -17.60
C ASP A 21 -53.64 44.09 -18.28
N GLN A 22 -52.40 43.78 -17.94
CA GLN A 22 -51.26 44.13 -18.76
C GLN A 22 -51.12 43.04 -19.82
N GLU A 23 -51.28 43.43 -21.08
CA GLU A 23 -50.90 42.63 -22.23
C GLU A 23 -49.53 41.99 -21.95
N LYS A 24 -49.51 40.64 -21.91
CA LYS A 24 -48.28 39.87 -21.73
C LYS A 24 -47.40 40.07 -22.96
N ASN A 25 -46.59 41.11 -22.93
CA ASN A 25 -45.41 41.18 -23.76
C ASN A 25 -44.50 40.01 -23.37
N SER A 26 -44.31 39.12 -24.34
CA SER A 26 -43.54 37.86 -24.31
C SER A 26 -42.06 38.04 -23.99
N PHE A 27 -41.53 39.27 -24.09
CA PHE A 27 -40.17 39.62 -23.74
C PHE A 27 -40.16 40.77 -22.75
N LYS A 28 -39.41 40.59 -21.65
CA LYS A 28 -39.28 41.60 -20.59
C LYS A 28 -38.10 42.56 -20.83
N ASP A 29 -37.17 42.17 -21.70
CA ASP A 29 -35.91 42.87 -21.95
C ASP A 29 -35.63 43.06 -23.45
N ILE A 30 -34.69 43.95 -23.79
CA ILE A 30 -34.31 44.29 -25.17
C ILE A 30 -33.46 43.15 -25.77
N ILE A 31 -33.88 42.64 -26.93
CA ILE A 31 -33.13 41.67 -27.73
C ILE A 31 -32.19 42.40 -28.69
N LYS A 32 -30.90 42.10 -28.65
CA LYS A 32 -29.93 42.59 -29.63
C LYS A 32 -29.66 41.50 -30.66
N TYR A 33 -29.77 41.80 -31.95
CA TYR A 33 -29.52 40.83 -33.00
C TYR A 33 -28.67 41.40 -34.14
N LYS A 34 -27.93 40.53 -34.83
CA LYS A 34 -27.14 40.86 -36.04
C LYS A 34 -27.15 39.67 -37.00
N SER A 35 -27.22 39.91 -38.30
CA SER A 35 -27.04 38.91 -39.36
C SER A 35 -26.76 39.60 -40.69
N ASN A 36 -26.33 38.83 -41.69
CA ASN A 36 -26.14 39.33 -43.06
C ASN A 36 -27.48 39.65 -43.73
N ILE A 37 -28.49 38.82 -43.50
CA ILE A 37 -29.85 38.98 -44.05
C ILE A 37 -30.84 38.92 -42.89
N GLN A 38 -31.81 39.83 -42.90
CA GLN A 38 -32.86 39.97 -41.88
C GLN A 38 -34.20 40.03 -42.60
N GLU A 39 -35.06 39.05 -42.34
CA GLU A 39 -36.43 39.02 -42.85
C GLU A 39 -37.38 39.04 -41.66
N HIS A 40 -38.38 39.92 -41.67
CA HIS A 40 -39.36 40.07 -40.60
C HIS A 40 -40.76 39.88 -41.18
N ASN A 41 -41.43 38.81 -40.77
CA ASN A 41 -42.83 38.57 -41.07
C ASN A 41 -43.68 39.12 -39.93
N ILE A 42 -44.31 40.27 -40.17
CA ILE A 42 -45.12 40.98 -39.17
C ILE A 42 -46.42 40.23 -38.88
N GLU A 43 -47.06 39.64 -39.90
CA GLU A 43 -48.30 38.89 -39.75
C GLU A 43 -48.11 37.62 -38.92
N GLU A 44 -47.04 36.86 -39.20
CA GLU A 44 -46.69 35.68 -38.41
C GLU A 44 -45.91 36.02 -37.11
N LYS A 45 -45.57 37.29 -36.90
CA LYS A 45 -44.72 37.79 -35.80
C LYS A 45 -43.38 37.03 -35.68
N LYS A 46 -42.75 36.72 -36.81
CA LYS A 46 -41.50 35.96 -36.90
C LYS A 46 -40.37 36.75 -37.53
N SER A 47 -39.15 36.50 -37.07
CA SER A 47 -37.91 36.98 -37.68
C SER A 47 -37.05 35.83 -38.14
N TYR A 48 -36.48 35.96 -39.33
CA TYR A 48 -35.48 35.06 -39.88
C TYR A 48 -34.16 35.81 -40.07
N LEU A 49 -33.16 35.42 -39.29
CA LEU A 49 -31.81 35.96 -39.36
C LEU A 49 -30.91 34.95 -40.07
N LYS A 50 -30.42 35.28 -41.26
CA LYS A 50 -29.59 34.39 -42.09
C LYS A 50 -28.19 34.95 -42.30
N GLY A 51 -27.18 34.09 -42.21
CA GLY A 51 -25.77 34.40 -42.42
C GLY A 51 -25.12 35.08 -41.22
N LYS A 52 -24.21 34.38 -40.53
CA LYS A 52 -23.53 34.84 -39.30
C LYS A 52 -24.51 35.48 -38.29
N ALA A 53 -25.68 34.85 -38.13
CA ALA A 53 -26.73 35.36 -37.27
C ALA A 53 -26.28 35.26 -35.81
N SER A 54 -26.56 36.32 -35.04
CA SER A 54 -26.30 36.38 -33.61
C SER A 54 -27.45 37.05 -32.89
N ILE A 55 -27.87 36.47 -31.76
CA ILE A 55 -28.87 37.01 -30.85
C ILE A 55 -28.27 37.08 -29.45
N GLU A 56 -28.43 38.21 -28.79
CA GLU A 56 -28.09 38.45 -27.39
C GLU A 56 -29.37 38.82 -26.64
N TYR A 57 -29.72 38.02 -25.64
CA TYR A 57 -30.85 38.25 -24.74
C TYR A 57 -30.44 37.88 -23.32
N ASN A 58 -30.45 38.86 -22.41
CA ASN A 58 -29.99 38.74 -21.03
C ASN A 58 -28.55 38.20 -20.93
N ASP A 59 -28.37 37.04 -20.30
CA ASP A 59 -27.07 36.35 -20.16
C ASP A 59 -26.79 35.34 -21.28
N ILE A 60 -27.68 35.25 -22.28
CA ILE A 60 -27.63 34.27 -23.37
C ILE A 60 -27.18 34.95 -24.66
N LYS A 61 -26.10 34.43 -25.25
CA LYS A 61 -25.61 34.82 -26.57
C LYS A 61 -25.57 33.60 -27.48
N ILE A 62 -26.27 33.67 -28.60
CA ILE A 62 -26.40 32.58 -29.59
C ILE A 62 -25.82 33.07 -30.90
N GLN A 63 -24.97 32.26 -31.54
CA GLN A 63 -24.43 32.52 -32.88
C GLN A 63 -24.62 31.29 -33.76
N ALA A 64 -25.32 31.44 -34.88
CA ALA A 64 -25.60 30.35 -35.83
C ALA A 64 -25.70 30.84 -37.29
N ASP A 65 -25.77 29.93 -38.25
CA ASP A 65 -25.96 30.26 -39.67
C ASP A 65 -27.37 30.80 -39.95
N CYS A 66 -28.38 30.25 -39.28
CA CYS A 66 -29.77 30.68 -39.37
C CYS A 66 -30.42 30.68 -37.99
N ILE A 67 -31.11 31.77 -37.64
CA ILE A 67 -31.92 31.87 -36.42
C ILE A 67 -33.33 32.33 -36.81
N GLU A 68 -34.32 31.49 -36.54
CA GLU A 68 -35.74 31.84 -36.58
C GLU A 68 -36.21 32.18 -35.17
N PHE A 69 -36.95 33.27 -35.04
CA PHE A 69 -37.39 33.78 -33.75
C PHE A 69 -38.84 34.28 -33.82
N ASN A 70 -39.71 33.75 -32.97
CA ASN A 70 -41.11 34.14 -32.87
C ASN A 70 -41.31 35.09 -31.68
N TRP A 71 -41.79 36.29 -31.98
CA TRP A 71 -41.99 37.36 -31.03
C TRP A 71 -43.18 37.13 -30.10
N ASP A 72 -44.17 36.33 -30.50
CA ASP A 72 -45.42 36.17 -29.76
C ASP A 72 -45.27 35.16 -28.62
N ASN A 73 -44.74 33.98 -28.94
CA ASN A 73 -44.63 32.88 -27.98
C ASN A 73 -43.21 32.70 -27.39
N GLY A 74 -42.25 33.46 -27.90
CA GLY A 74 -40.86 33.46 -27.46
C GLY A 74 -40.05 32.24 -27.86
N ASP A 75 -40.45 31.54 -28.93
CA ASP A 75 -39.69 30.43 -29.51
C ASP A 75 -38.53 30.93 -30.37
N LEU A 76 -37.37 30.30 -30.22
CA LEU A 76 -36.17 30.54 -31.00
C LEU A 76 -35.62 29.20 -31.51
N TYR A 77 -35.44 29.09 -32.82
CA TYR A 77 -34.78 27.98 -33.49
C TYR A 77 -33.47 28.45 -34.12
N ALA A 78 -32.36 27.82 -33.76
CA ALA A 78 -31.05 28.09 -34.33
C ALA A 78 -30.49 26.84 -35.02
N ILE A 79 -30.05 26.97 -36.27
CA ILE A 79 -29.54 25.88 -37.10
C ILE A 79 -28.17 26.27 -37.66
N GLN A 80 -27.21 25.36 -37.55
CA GLN A 80 -25.88 25.43 -38.16
C GLN A 80 -25.72 24.30 -39.18
N LYS A 81 -25.30 24.61 -40.41
CA LYS A 81 -25.21 23.59 -41.48
C LYS A 81 -23.90 22.80 -41.45
N GLU A 82 -22.76 23.49 -41.44
CA GLU A 82 -21.44 22.84 -41.61
C GLU A 82 -20.62 22.73 -40.33
N LYS A 83 -20.53 23.82 -39.56
CA LYS A 83 -19.73 23.89 -38.32
C LYS A 83 -20.62 23.71 -37.08
N PHE A 84 -20.07 23.98 -35.89
CA PHE A 84 -20.86 24.11 -34.67
C PHE A 84 -21.21 25.58 -34.42
N ALA A 85 -22.46 25.82 -34.08
CA ALA A 85 -22.94 27.10 -33.57
C ALA A 85 -22.51 27.27 -32.11
N PHE A 86 -22.43 28.51 -31.66
CA PHE A 86 -21.94 28.89 -30.34
C PHE A 86 -23.09 29.39 -29.47
N LEU A 87 -23.21 28.85 -28.27
CA LEU A 87 -24.10 29.36 -27.22
C LEU A 87 -23.27 29.67 -25.98
N GLN A 88 -23.37 30.90 -25.50
CA GLN A 88 -22.80 31.32 -24.24
C GLN A 88 -23.92 31.68 -23.28
N GLN A 89 -23.88 31.11 -22.08
CA GLN A 89 -24.75 31.45 -20.97
C GLN A 89 -23.90 31.77 -19.75
N GLY A 90 -23.82 33.05 -19.37
CA GLY A 90 -22.87 33.53 -18.38
C GLY A 90 -21.41 33.18 -18.73
N ASN A 91 -20.73 32.45 -17.84
CA ASN A 91 -19.34 31.99 -18.03
C ASN A 91 -19.22 30.64 -18.77
N TYR A 92 -20.34 30.02 -19.14
CA TYR A 92 -20.33 28.69 -19.75
C TYR A 92 -20.50 28.76 -21.26
N GLN A 93 -19.65 28.02 -21.98
CA GLN A 93 -19.65 27.93 -23.43
C GLN A 93 -20.13 26.55 -23.89
N TYR A 94 -21.04 26.56 -24.84
CA TYR A 94 -21.68 25.38 -25.41
C TYR A 94 -21.62 25.44 -26.92
N LEU A 95 -21.50 24.28 -27.56
CA LEU A 95 -21.51 24.13 -29.01
C LEU A 95 -22.70 23.25 -29.41
N PHE A 96 -23.37 23.59 -30.51
CA PHE A 96 -24.55 22.86 -30.97
C PHE A 96 -24.67 22.85 -32.50
N LYS A 97 -25.50 21.96 -33.05
CA LYS A 97 -25.94 22.04 -34.47
C LYS A 97 -27.36 22.55 -34.61
N ASN A 98 -28.28 22.02 -33.80
CA ASN A 98 -29.66 22.48 -33.77
C ASN A 98 -30.03 22.80 -32.33
N LEU A 99 -30.66 23.96 -32.12
CA LEU A 99 -31.09 24.44 -30.83
C LEU A 99 -32.50 25.02 -30.97
N HIS A 100 -33.35 24.66 -30.03
CA HIS A 100 -34.68 25.20 -29.86
C HIS A 100 -34.81 25.67 -28.41
N ILE A 101 -35.12 26.94 -28.21
CA ILE A 101 -35.32 27.54 -26.89
C ILE A 101 -36.65 28.27 -26.90
N ASN A 102 -37.47 27.99 -25.90
CA ASN A 102 -38.63 28.82 -25.60
C ASN A 102 -38.29 29.68 -24.37
N PHE A 103 -38.14 31.00 -24.55
CA PHE A 103 -37.71 31.91 -23.48
C PHE A 103 -38.76 32.06 -22.36
N ASN A 104 -40.05 31.92 -22.70
CA ASN A 104 -41.16 32.03 -21.75
C ASN A 104 -41.23 30.85 -20.78
N SER A 105 -41.22 29.63 -21.32
CA SER A 105 -41.27 28.38 -20.55
C SER A 105 -39.91 27.90 -20.06
N LYS A 106 -38.81 28.53 -20.52
CA LYS A 106 -37.42 28.12 -20.27
C LYS A 106 -37.11 26.68 -20.70
N LYS A 107 -37.88 26.16 -21.66
CA LYS A 107 -37.65 24.83 -22.27
C LYS A 107 -36.54 24.93 -23.30
N ILE A 108 -35.67 23.93 -23.31
CA ILE A 108 -34.53 23.87 -24.22
C ILE A 108 -34.47 22.48 -24.83
N GLU A 109 -34.42 22.41 -26.15
CA GLU A 109 -34.12 21.20 -26.89
C GLU A 109 -32.92 21.43 -27.80
N ALA A 110 -31.91 20.57 -27.73
CA ALA A 110 -30.75 20.67 -28.60
C ALA A 110 -30.41 19.31 -29.21
N LYS A 111 -29.95 19.31 -30.46
CA LYS A 111 -29.36 18.15 -31.13
C LYS A 111 -27.87 18.38 -31.39
N ASP A 112 -27.10 17.32 -31.24
CA ASP A 112 -25.63 17.32 -31.30
C ASP A 112 -25.05 18.46 -30.47
N PHE A 113 -25.22 18.34 -29.15
CA PHE A 113 -24.79 19.33 -28.17
C PHE A 113 -23.48 18.90 -27.52
N TYR A 114 -22.55 19.85 -27.41
CA TYR A 114 -21.22 19.63 -26.89
C TYR A 114 -20.95 20.62 -25.76
N ILE A 115 -20.55 20.07 -24.61
CA ILE A 115 -20.14 20.85 -23.44
C ILE A 115 -18.62 20.76 -23.36
N LYS A 116 -17.92 21.87 -23.57
CA LYS A 116 -16.47 21.93 -23.44
C LYS A 116 -16.09 22.50 -22.08
N ARG A 117 -15.31 21.75 -21.30
CA ARG A 117 -14.71 22.19 -20.03
C ARG A 117 -13.19 22.12 -20.15
N LYS A 118 -12.48 22.64 -19.13
CA LYS A 118 -11.00 22.68 -19.13
C LYS A 118 -10.37 21.30 -19.29
N ASN A 119 -10.94 20.29 -18.63
CA ASN A 119 -10.34 18.94 -18.51
C ASN A 119 -11.19 17.82 -19.13
N TYR A 120 -12.41 18.11 -19.62
CA TYR A 120 -13.29 17.11 -20.21
C TYR A 120 -14.28 17.72 -21.20
N MET A 121 -14.87 16.86 -22.02
CA MET A 121 -15.87 17.21 -23.01
C MET A 121 -17.00 16.19 -22.98
N ILE A 122 -18.23 16.69 -22.95
CA ILE A 122 -19.44 15.87 -22.98
C ILE A 122 -20.10 16.10 -24.33
N ILE A 123 -20.34 15.01 -25.05
CA ILE A 123 -21.06 15.01 -26.33
C ILE A 123 -22.40 14.33 -26.11
N ALA A 124 -23.50 15.03 -26.34
CA ALA A 124 -24.85 14.47 -26.26
C ALA A 124 -25.54 14.63 -27.61
N ASN A 125 -26.14 13.56 -28.12
CA ASN A 125 -26.89 13.62 -29.38
C ASN A 125 -28.17 14.44 -29.22
N ARG A 126 -28.85 14.33 -28.06
CA ARG A 126 -30.06 15.11 -27.77
C ARG A 126 -30.08 15.54 -26.32
N ILE A 127 -30.45 16.79 -26.07
CA ILE A 127 -30.71 17.35 -24.74
C ILE A 127 -32.12 17.92 -24.73
N GLU A 128 -32.88 17.61 -23.67
CA GLU A 128 -34.21 18.13 -23.42
C GLU A 128 -34.29 18.65 -21.98
N LYS A 129 -34.59 19.93 -21.81
CA LYS A 129 -34.99 20.54 -20.54
C LYS A 129 -36.49 20.75 -20.59
N LYS A 130 -37.25 19.85 -19.94
CA LYS A 130 -38.72 19.90 -19.92
C LYS A 130 -39.26 20.81 -18.82
N ASP A 131 -38.58 20.85 -17.68
CA ASP A 131 -38.92 21.65 -16.49
C ASP A 131 -37.68 22.39 -15.96
N GLN A 132 -37.88 23.39 -15.08
CA GLN A 132 -36.78 24.11 -14.44
C GLN A 132 -35.85 23.17 -13.65
N ASN A 133 -36.38 22.07 -13.11
CA ASN A 133 -35.71 21.23 -12.13
C ASN A 133 -34.95 20.05 -12.76
N MET A 134 -35.26 19.66 -14.02
CA MET A 134 -34.68 18.47 -14.64
C MET A 134 -34.29 18.65 -16.11
N SER A 135 -33.11 18.11 -16.47
CA SER A 135 -32.66 17.98 -17.86
C SER A 135 -32.35 16.53 -18.19
N PHE A 136 -32.72 16.11 -19.40
CA PHE A 136 -32.46 14.79 -19.93
C PHE A 136 -31.50 14.89 -21.11
N MET A 137 -30.55 13.97 -21.17
CA MET A 137 -29.64 13.80 -22.28
C MET A 137 -29.75 12.38 -22.81
N LYS A 138 -29.60 12.20 -24.12
CA LYS A 138 -29.60 10.88 -24.79
C LYS A 138 -28.32 10.69 -25.60
N LYS A 139 -27.82 9.45 -25.60
CA LYS A 139 -26.57 9.01 -26.28
C LYS A 139 -25.40 9.94 -25.95
N ILE A 140 -24.94 9.86 -24.71
CA ILE A 140 -23.86 10.70 -24.17
C ILE A 140 -22.52 9.98 -24.33
N LYS A 141 -21.50 10.72 -24.76
CA LYS A 141 -20.10 10.35 -24.63
C LYS A 141 -19.42 11.33 -23.67
N TYR A 142 -18.79 10.82 -22.63
CA TYR A 142 -17.90 11.59 -21.76
C TYR A 142 -16.46 11.30 -22.14
N ILE A 143 -15.70 12.36 -22.45
CA ILE A 143 -14.35 12.28 -22.97
C ILE A 143 -13.44 13.12 -22.07
N SER A 144 -12.42 12.50 -21.47
CA SER A 144 -11.33 13.21 -20.78
C SER A 144 -9.98 13.09 -21.47
N ASP A 145 -9.95 12.58 -22.71
CA ASP A 145 -8.74 12.48 -23.51
C ASP A 145 -8.15 13.87 -23.82
N PRO A 146 -6.97 14.23 -23.29
CA PRO A 146 -6.37 15.54 -23.48
C PRO A 146 -6.09 15.92 -24.93
N PHE A 147 -5.90 14.96 -25.85
CA PHE A 147 -5.57 15.23 -27.25
C PHE A 147 -6.81 15.54 -28.08
N PHE A 148 -7.88 14.76 -27.87
CA PHE A 148 -9.20 15.10 -28.40
C PHE A 148 -9.65 16.48 -27.91
N LEU A 149 -9.44 16.81 -26.63
CA LEU A 149 -9.77 18.14 -26.07
C LEU A 149 -8.98 19.29 -26.71
N LYS A 150 -7.75 19.02 -27.17
CA LYS A 150 -6.86 19.94 -27.89
C LYS A 150 -7.06 19.92 -29.40
N ASN A 151 -8.08 19.23 -29.91
CA ASN A 151 -8.37 19.05 -31.35
C ASN A 151 -7.18 18.49 -32.14
N LYS A 152 -6.35 17.65 -31.52
CA LYS A 152 -5.19 17.02 -32.19
C LYS A 152 -5.55 15.71 -32.87
N ASP A 153 -6.59 15.03 -32.38
CA ASP A 153 -7.12 13.78 -32.93
C ASP A 153 -8.60 13.93 -33.26
N ASN A 154 -9.05 13.22 -34.30
CA ASN A 154 -10.44 13.23 -34.75
C ASN A 154 -11.35 12.39 -33.86
N ASP A 155 -10.80 11.40 -33.15
CA ASP A 155 -11.52 10.47 -32.30
C ASP A 155 -10.83 10.36 -30.93
N PRO A 156 -11.61 10.25 -29.84
CA PRO A 156 -11.03 10.05 -28.51
C PRO A 156 -10.48 8.62 -28.35
N ASP A 157 -9.28 8.50 -27.79
CA ASP A 157 -8.66 7.22 -27.44
C ASP A 157 -9.52 6.46 -26.41
N PHE A 158 -10.07 7.20 -25.44
CA PHE A 158 -10.89 6.68 -24.34
C PHE A 158 -12.13 7.53 -24.08
N TYR A 159 -13.27 6.89 -23.90
CA TYR A 159 -14.50 7.57 -23.50
C TYR A 159 -15.48 6.65 -22.78
N LEU A 160 -16.33 7.26 -21.96
CA LEU A 160 -17.50 6.59 -21.38
C LEU A 160 -18.70 6.86 -22.27
N LYS A 161 -19.52 5.85 -22.50
CA LYS A 161 -20.75 5.99 -23.29
C LYS A 161 -21.94 5.52 -22.49
N THR A 162 -22.99 6.33 -22.48
CA THR A 162 -24.27 5.97 -21.86
C THR A 162 -25.44 6.42 -22.71
N ASN A 163 -26.54 5.65 -22.70
CA ASN A 163 -27.71 5.96 -23.50
C ASN A 163 -28.56 7.08 -22.90
N PHE A 164 -28.59 7.19 -21.57
CA PHE A 164 -29.48 8.11 -20.86
C PHE A 164 -28.73 8.75 -19.70
N LEU A 165 -28.92 10.05 -19.54
CA LEU A 165 -28.40 10.81 -18.41
C LEU A 165 -29.44 11.85 -18.00
N LYS A 166 -29.72 11.92 -16.71
CA LYS A 166 -30.67 12.83 -16.11
C LYS A 166 -29.95 13.74 -15.12
N TYR A 167 -30.06 15.05 -15.32
CA TYR A 167 -29.51 16.05 -14.43
C TYR A 167 -30.62 16.70 -13.62
N PHE A 168 -30.47 16.72 -12.30
CA PHE A 168 -31.38 17.36 -11.36
C PHE A 168 -30.79 18.70 -10.91
N HIS A 169 -31.39 19.81 -11.34
CA HIS A 169 -30.90 21.17 -11.08
C HIS A 169 -30.98 21.53 -9.59
N ASP A 170 -32.13 21.28 -8.93
CA ASP A 170 -32.33 21.63 -7.51
C ASP A 170 -31.40 20.84 -6.59
N LYS A 171 -31.33 19.53 -6.82
CA LYS A 171 -30.55 18.60 -6.00
C LYS A 171 -29.08 18.54 -6.40
N LYS A 172 -28.68 19.19 -7.49
CA LYS A 172 -27.31 19.30 -8.01
C LYS A 172 -26.59 17.94 -8.14
N TYR A 173 -27.28 16.94 -8.72
CA TYR A 173 -26.65 15.67 -9.08
C TYR A 173 -27.08 15.17 -10.46
N ILE A 174 -26.25 14.33 -11.05
CA ILE A 174 -26.48 13.65 -12.32
C ILE A 174 -26.67 12.17 -12.04
N LEU A 175 -27.65 11.55 -12.68
CA LEU A 175 -27.84 10.10 -12.70
C LEU A 175 -27.78 9.60 -14.15
N SER A 176 -26.96 8.60 -14.46
CA SER A 176 -26.96 7.96 -15.77
C SER A 176 -27.59 6.57 -15.74
N GLY A 177 -28.03 6.10 -16.90
CA GLY A 177 -28.25 4.67 -17.12
C GLY A 177 -26.92 3.92 -17.24
N PRO A 178 -26.94 2.67 -17.75
CA PRO A 178 -25.75 1.87 -17.92
C PRO A 178 -24.66 2.60 -18.71
N VAL A 179 -23.43 2.50 -18.22
CA VAL A 179 -22.26 3.18 -18.77
C VAL A 179 -21.23 2.17 -19.22
N PHE A 180 -20.88 2.22 -20.49
CA PHE A 180 -19.91 1.33 -21.10
C PHE A 180 -18.61 2.07 -21.34
N PHE A 181 -17.50 1.40 -21.06
CA PHE A 181 -16.17 1.89 -21.32
C PHE A 181 -15.79 1.58 -22.77
N TYR A 182 -15.23 2.55 -23.47
CA TYR A 182 -14.75 2.38 -24.85
C TYR A 182 -13.26 2.71 -24.94
N TRP A 183 -12.52 1.82 -25.61
CA TRP A 183 -11.12 2.02 -25.97
C TRP A 183 -10.99 1.92 -27.48
N TYR A 184 -10.52 2.97 -28.15
CA TYR A 184 -10.46 3.05 -29.62
C TYR A 184 -11.76 2.60 -30.31
N LYS A 185 -12.91 3.05 -29.80
CA LYS A 185 -14.27 2.66 -30.26
C LYS A 185 -14.66 1.19 -30.02
N VAL A 186 -13.81 0.37 -29.41
CA VAL A 186 -14.14 -0.98 -28.98
C VAL A 186 -14.76 -0.91 -27.58
N PRO A 187 -15.99 -1.44 -27.38
CA PRO A 187 -16.57 -1.54 -26.05
C PRO A 187 -15.77 -2.55 -25.22
N MET A 188 -15.30 -2.12 -24.06
CA MET A 188 -14.71 -3.02 -23.08
C MET A 188 -15.82 -3.80 -22.36
N PRO A 189 -15.57 -5.05 -21.92
CA PRO A 189 -16.53 -5.88 -21.20
C PRO A 189 -16.82 -5.39 -19.76
N ILE A 190 -16.56 -4.11 -19.50
CA ILE A 190 -16.72 -3.45 -18.21
C ILE A 190 -17.77 -2.39 -18.40
N PHE A 191 -18.77 -2.40 -17.54
CA PHE A 191 -19.83 -1.41 -17.52
C PHE A 191 -20.25 -1.12 -16.09
N LEU A 192 -20.79 0.08 -15.87
CA LEU A 192 -21.43 0.46 -14.63
C LEU A 192 -22.94 0.43 -14.86
N PRO A 193 -23.76 -0.11 -13.93
CA PRO A 193 -25.22 -0.13 -14.10
C PRO A 193 -25.80 1.29 -14.12
N PHE A 194 -25.18 2.22 -13.41
CA PHE A 194 -25.48 3.66 -13.41
C PHE A 194 -24.25 4.46 -12.95
N LEU A 195 -24.20 5.74 -13.31
CA LEU A 195 -23.32 6.73 -12.69
C LEU A 195 -24.15 7.69 -11.85
N TYR A 196 -23.62 8.09 -10.70
CA TYR A 196 -24.12 9.20 -9.92
C TYR A 196 -23.01 10.22 -9.74
N ILE A 197 -23.24 11.47 -10.15
CA ILE A 197 -22.24 12.55 -10.09
C ILE A 197 -22.81 13.71 -9.26
N PRO A 198 -22.27 14.01 -8.07
CA PRO A 198 -22.59 15.25 -7.37
C PRO A 198 -21.92 16.45 -8.07
N VAL A 199 -22.64 17.57 -8.23
CA VAL A 199 -22.16 18.76 -8.97
C VAL A 199 -21.49 19.81 -8.07
N LYS A 200 -21.43 19.61 -6.74
CA LYS A 200 -20.68 20.48 -5.82
C LYS A 200 -19.21 20.05 -5.71
N GLU A 201 -18.32 21.02 -5.50
CA GLU A 201 -16.88 20.80 -5.29
C GLU A 201 -16.62 19.72 -4.23
N LEU A 202 -15.94 18.66 -4.66
CA LEU A 202 -15.62 17.46 -3.88
C LEU A 202 -14.43 17.72 -2.94
N ASN A 203 -14.69 18.40 -1.83
CA ASN A 203 -13.70 18.51 -0.74
C ASN A 203 -13.75 17.30 0.24
N ARG A 204 -14.34 16.16 -0.14
CA ARG A 204 -14.57 15.02 0.77
C ARG A 204 -14.39 13.67 0.09
N SER A 205 -13.93 12.68 0.87
CA SER A 205 -14.00 11.26 0.56
C SER A 205 -15.43 10.88 0.23
N SER A 206 -15.61 10.24 -0.90
CA SER A 206 -16.90 9.98 -1.54
C SER A 206 -17.06 8.49 -1.83
N TYR A 207 -18.29 8.04 -1.78
CA TYR A 207 -18.70 6.65 -1.90
C TYR A 207 -18.38 6.14 -3.30
N GLY A 208 -17.69 5.02 -3.47
CA GLY A 208 -17.23 4.58 -4.79
C GLY A 208 -17.45 3.10 -5.03
N MET A 209 -17.56 2.70 -6.29
CA MET A 209 -17.46 1.29 -6.67
C MET A 209 -15.98 0.89 -6.78
N ILE A 210 -15.63 -0.28 -6.26
CA ILE A 210 -14.31 -0.88 -6.39
C ILE A 210 -14.35 -1.85 -7.57
N TYR A 211 -13.42 -1.66 -8.52
CA TYR A 211 -13.35 -2.45 -9.74
C TYR A 211 -12.86 -3.86 -9.47
N PRO A 212 -13.54 -4.88 -10.05
CA PRO A 212 -13.08 -6.25 -9.90
C PRO A 212 -11.77 -6.50 -10.64
N LYS A 213 -11.06 -7.53 -10.17
CA LYS A 213 -10.01 -8.22 -10.92
C LYS A 213 -10.61 -9.47 -11.52
N ILE A 214 -10.41 -9.71 -12.80
CA ILE A 214 -10.95 -10.89 -13.48
C ILE A 214 -9.78 -11.78 -13.86
N GLY A 215 -9.86 -13.06 -13.54
CA GLY A 215 -8.78 -13.98 -13.82
C GLY A 215 -9.23 -15.38 -14.17
N ILE A 216 -8.26 -16.19 -14.57
CA ILE A 216 -8.42 -17.63 -14.76
C ILE A 216 -7.40 -18.33 -13.88
N GLN A 217 -7.84 -19.34 -13.14
CA GLN A 217 -6.99 -20.25 -12.38
C GLN A 217 -7.48 -21.68 -12.65
N ASN A 218 -6.60 -22.60 -13.03
CA ASN A 218 -6.95 -24.00 -13.31
C ASN A 218 -8.15 -24.15 -14.30
N LYS A 219 -8.12 -23.39 -15.41
CA LYS A 219 -9.17 -23.32 -16.44
C LYS A 219 -10.53 -22.79 -15.97
N LYS A 220 -10.59 -22.19 -14.78
CA LYS A 220 -11.81 -21.65 -14.17
C LYS A 220 -11.71 -20.15 -14.02
N ILE A 221 -12.78 -19.45 -14.41
CA ILE A 221 -12.87 -17.98 -14.35
C ILE A 221 -13.22 -17.57 -12.92
N TYR A 222 -12.51 -16.58 -12.39
CA TYR A 222 -12.85 -15.92 -11.14
C TYR A 222 -12.94 -14.40 -11.32
N LEU A 223 -13.70 -13.79 -10.41
CA LEU A 223 -13.88 -12.37 -10.28
C LEU A 223 -13.62 -12.00 -8.81
N GLU A 224 -12.64 -11.14 -8.56
CA GLU A 224 -12.21 -10.75 -7.23
C GLU A 224 -12.50 -9.28 -6.94
N ASP A 225 -12.83 -8.97 -5.69
CA ASP A 225 -12.88 -7.63 -5.13
C ASP A 225 -13.89 -6.68 -5.83
N ILE A 226 -15.01 -7.18 -6.36
CA ILE A 226 -16.11 -6.28 -6.74
C ILE A 226 -16.75 -5.74 -5.46
N GLY A 227 -16.93 -4.43 -5.36
CA GLY A 227 -17.49 -3.91 -4.12
C GLY A 227 -17.81 -2.44 -4.08
N LEU A 228 -18.21 -2.00 -2.90
CA LEU A 228 -18.61 -0.63 -2.60
C LEU A 228 -17.76 -0.09 -1.45
N PHE A 229 -17.38 1.17 -1.59
CA PHE A 229 -16.68 1.98 -0.61
C PHE A 229 -17.65 3.04 -0.07
N PHE A 230 -17.77 3.11 1.26
CA PHE A 230 -18.63 4.02 1.99
C PHE A 230 -17.79 4.83 2.99
N PRO A 231 -17.40 6.07 2.67
CA PRO A 231 -16.75 6.97 3.62
C PRO A 231 -17.79 7.58 4.57
N ILE A 232 -18.14 6.82 5.61
CA ILE A 232 -19.18 7.17 6.60
C ILE A 232 -18.88 8.51 7.28
N SER A 233 -17.61 8.83 7.57
CA SER A 233 -17.19 10.13 8.10
C SER A 233 -15.75 10.47 7.68
N ASN A 234 -15.28 11.68 8.00
CA ASN A 234 -13.88 12.09 7.76
C ASN A 234 -12.83 11.18 8.45
N PHE A 235 -13.26 10.38 9.43
CA PHE A 235 -12.40 9.54 10.25
C PHE A 235 -12.78 8.07 10.17
N LEU A 236 -13.81 7.68 9.41
CA LEU A 236 -14.32 6.32 9.35
C LEU A 236 -14.76 5.97 7.93
N ASN A 237 -14.11 4.95 7.38
CA ASN A 237 -14.38 4.40 6.07
C ASN A 237 -14.87 2.96 6.21
N PHE A 238 -15.79 2.54 5.34
CA PHE A 238 -16.31 1.19 5.27
C PHE A 238 -16.20 0.66 3.84
N LYS A 239 -15.83 -0.59 3.67
CA LYS A 239 -15.69 -1.29 2.38
C LYS A 239 -16.45 -2.59 2.48
N ILE A 240 -17.21 -2.91 1.45
CA ILE A 240 -17.77 -4.25 1.24
C ILE A 240 -17.29 -4.75 -0.11
N LEU A 241 -16.68 -5.92 -0.13
CA LEU A 241 -16.10 -6.56 -1.29
C LEU A 241 -16.67 -7.97 -1.40
N SER A 242 -16.88 -8.45 -2.60
CA SER A 242 -17.23 -9.83 -2.87
C SER A 242 -16.37 -10.37 -4.00
N SER A 243 -15.99 -11.63 -3.90
CA SER A 243 -15.27 -12.36 -4.91
C SER A 243 -15.97 -13.68 -5.18
N ILE A 244 -15.98 -14.10 -6.44
CA ILE A 244 -16.58 -15.33 -6.92
C ILE A 244 -15.49 -16.07 -7.68
N TYR A 245 -15.12 -17.27 -7.23
CA TYR A 245 -14.05 -18.06 -7.82
C TYR A 245 -14.53 -19.11 -8.82
N ASN A 246 -15.78 -19.56 -8.67
CA ASN A 246 -16.51 -20.55 -9.46
C ASN A 246 -18.01 -20.48 -9.09
N THR A 247 -18.83 -21.41 -9.59
CA THR A 247 -20.22 -21.58 -9.13
C THR A 247 -20.33 -21.89 -7.63
N ASP A 248 -19.31 -22.53 -7.06
CA ASP A 248 -19.41 -23.15 -5.73
C ASP A 248 -18.50 -22.51 -4.67
N LYS A 249 -17.79 -21.43 -5.03
CA LYS A 249 -16.88 -20.73 -4.10
C LYS A 249 -17.03 -19.22 -4.26
N TRP A 250 -17.39 -18.56 -3.16
CA TRP A 250 -17.49 -17.10 -3.09
C TRP A 250 -17.00 -16.60 -1.73
N ASN A 251 -16.62 -15.33 -1.69
CA ASN A 251 -16.26 -14.64 -0.47
C ASN A 251 -17.04 -13.31 -0.34
N LEU A 252 -17.19 -12.86 0.89
CA LEU A 252 -17.71 -11.56 1.26
C LEU A 252 -16.80 -10.98 2.32
N LYS A 253 -16.17 -9.86 1.98
CA LYS A 253 -15.22 -9.16 2.83
C LYS A 253 -15.75 -7.79 3.19
N THR A 254 -15.86 -7.51 4.47
CA THR A 254 -16.22 -6.19 5.03
C THR A 254 -15.03 -5.62 5.77
N LYS A 255 -14.68 -4.37 5.48
CA LYS A 255 -13.55 -3.68 6.14
C LYS A 255 -13.96 -2.30 6.61
N MET A 256 -13.82 -2.03 7.90
CA MET A 256 -14.06 -0.72 8.50
C MET A 256 -12.73 -0.13 8.96
N GLU A 257 -12.30 0.97 8.37
CA GLU A 257 -11.04 1.65 8.68
C GLU A 257 -11.37 2.95 9.43
N TYR A 258 -10.68 3.21 10.55
CA TYR A 258 -10.85 4.45 11.31
C TYR A 258 -9.51 5.15 11.55
N LYS A 259 -9.54 6.48 11.58
CA LYS A 259 -8.37 7.33 11.82
C LYS A 259 -8.78 8.58 12.60
N LEU A 260 -8.61 8.56 13.91
CA LEU A 260 -8.74 9.70 14.81
C LEU A 260 -7.35 10.04 15.38
N LYS A 261 -7.19 10.13 16.70
CA LYS A 261 -5.89 10.08 17.40
C LYS A 261 -5.27 8.68 17.43
N HIS A 262 -6.07 7.69 17.05
CA HIS A 262 -5.68 6.29 16.87
C HIS A 262 -6.12 5.89 15.47
N TYR A 263 -5.39 4.96 14.86
CA TYR A 263 -5.74 4.43 13.56
C TYR A 263 -5.81 2.91 13.63
N GLY A 264 -6.69 2.34 12.83
CA GLY A 264 -6.87 0.90 12.81
C GLY A 264 -7.99 0.49 11.89
N PHE A 265 -8.26 -0.80 11.86
CA PHE A 265 -9.34 -1.33 11.07
C PHE A 265 -9.90 -2.62 11.66
N PHE A 266 -11.17 -2.87 11.36
CA PHE A 266 -11.83 -4.15 11.50
C PHE A 266 -11.98 -4.75 10.11
N ASP A 267 -11.53 -5.98 9.91
CA ASP A 267 -11.63 -6.73 8.65
C ASP A 267 -12.31 -8.07 8.97
N PHE A 268 -13.44 -8.31 8.32
CA PHE A 268 -14.18 -9.55 8.45
C PHE A 268 -14.35 -10.15 7.06
N ASN A 269 -13.92 -11.39 6.90
CA ASN A 269 -13.94 -12.13 5.66
C ASN A 269 -14.69 -13.44 5.86
N TYR A 270 -15.78 -13.60 5.13
CA TYR A 270 -16.59 -14.80 5.10
C TYR A 270 -16.40 -15.49 3.76
N GLN A 271 -16.05 -16.78 3.77
CA GLN A 271 -15.81 -17.55 2.56
C GLN A 271 -16.61 -18.85 2.58
N TYR A 272 -17.33 -19.10 1.50
CA TYR A 272 -18.05 -20.34 1.25
C TYR A 272 -17.25 -21.23 0.29
N MET A 273 -17.08 -22.50 0.66
CA MET A 273 -16.31 -23.49 -0.08
C MET A 273 -17.19 -24.65 -0.56
N SER A 274 -16.79 -25.30 -1.68
CA SER A 274 -17.57 -26.30 -2.43
C SER A 274 -18.02 -27.56 -1.66
N ARG A 275 -17.66 -27.72 -0.38
CA ARG A 275 -18.05 -28.85 0.50
C ARG A 275 -19.03 -28.43 1.61
N LYS A 276 -19.81 -27.36 1.43
CA LYS A 276 -20.62 -26.69 2.49
C LYS A 276 -19.77 -26.27 3.71
N GLN A 277 -18.49 -26.05 3.49
CA GLN A 277 -17.58 -25.54 4.51
C GLN A 277 -17.63 -24.02 4.49
N HIS A 278 -17.75 -23.45 5.68
CA HIS A 278 -17.83 -22.02 5.92
C HIS A 278 -16.60 -21.59 6.69
N ASP A 279 -15.81 -20.72 6.07
CA ASP A 279 -14.62 -20.12 6.66
C ASP A 279 -14.95 -18.68 7.09
N TYR A 280 -14.52 -18.32 8.29
CA TYR A 280 -14.66 -16.97 8.83
C TYR A 280 -13.29 -16.53 9.33
N GLN A 281 -12.88 -15.35 8.88
CA GLN A 281 -11.68 -14.68 9.33
C GLN A 281 -12.09 -13.31 9.88
N PHE A 282 -11.64 -13.00 11.09
CA PHE A 282 -11.80 -11.70 11.72
C PHE A 282 -10.41 -11.17 12.07
N GLN A 283 -10.15 -9.93 11.69
CA GLN A 283 -8.95 -9.20 12.04
C GLN A 283 -9.33 -7.83 12.61
N TRP A 284 -8.72 -7.47 13.73
CA TRP A 284 -8.76 -6.13 14.27
C TRP A 284 -7.34 -5.65 14.54
N GLU A 285 -6.95 -4.59 13.84
CA GLU A 285 -5.71 -3.89 14.10
C GLU A 285 -6.03 -2.51 14.69
N HIS A 286 -5.33 -2.15 15.76
CA HIS A 286 -5.42 -0.85 16.41
C HIS A 286 -4.02 -0.38 16.79
N ASN A 287 -3.66 0.82 16.37
CA ASN A 287 -2.42 1.48 16.71
C ASN A 287 -2.69 2.92 17.14
N GLN A 288 -2.00 3.34 18.20
CA GLN A 288 -2.02 4.73 18.65
C GLN A 288 -1.04 5.57 17.85
N ASP A 289 -1.38 6.83 17.57
CA ASP A 289 -0.48 7.74 16.87
C ASP A 289 0.72 8.11 17.78
N SER A 290 1.92 7.95 17.23
CA SER A 290 3.20 8.27 17.87
C SER A 290 3.36 9.74 18.28
N GLN A 291 2.58 10.65 17.69
CA GLN A 291 2.59 12.09 18.01
C GLN A 291 1.65 12.45 19.17
N SER A 292 0.96 11.48 19.77
CA SER A 292 0.10 11.74 20.92
C SER A 292 0.92 11.75 22.22
N ASP A 293 0.89 12.85 22.97
CA ASP A 293 1.63 13.09 24.24
C ASP A 293 1.13 12.25 25.44
N TYR A 294 0.63 11.04 25.21
CA TYR A 294 0.12 10.19 26.28
C TYR A 294 1.20 9.25 26.81
N ASP A 295 1.33 9.18 28.14
CA ASP A 295 2.23 8.26 28.84
C ASP A 295 1.85 6.77 28.66
N ALA A 296 0.67 6.49 28.07
CA ALA A 296 0.16 5.16 27.81
C ALA A 296 -0.10 4.95 26.31
N ASN A 297 0.41 3.83 25.81
CA ASN A 297 0.33 3.40 24.43
C ASN A 297 -0.42 2.07 24.32
N PHE A 298 -1.52 2.05 23.58
CA PHE A 298 -2.31 0.83 23.33
C PHE A 298 -2.12 0.33 21.89
N HIS A 299 -1.84 -0.96 21.73
CA HIS A 299 -1.82 -1.63 20.43
C HIS A 299 -2.59 -2.94 20.50
N ALA A 300 -3.40 -3.21 19.48
CA ALA A 300 -4.12 -4.47 19.32
C ALA A 300 -3.88 -5.04 17.93
N ASN A 301 -3.67 -6.35 17.87
CA ASN A 301 -3.71 -7.11 16.63
C ASN A 301 -4.39 -8.44 16.94
N ILE A 302 -5.71 -8.47 16.81
CA ILE A 302 -6.51 -9.68 17.01
C ILE A 302 -6.76 -10.30 15.65
N ASN A 303 -6.40 -11.58 15.51
CA ASN A 303 -6.66 -12.40 14.33
C ASN A 303 -7.33 -13.69 14.77
N TYR A 304 -8.52 -13.96 14.22
CA TYR A 304 -9.26 -15.18 14.49
C TYR A 304 -9.66 -15.83 13.18
N ASN A 305 -9.31 -17.11 13.01
CA ASN A 305 -9.64 -17.91 11.85
C ASN A 305 -10.34 -19.20 12.29
N LYS A 306 -11.58 -19.41 11.83
CA LYS A 306 -12.34 -20.63 12.18
C LYS A 306 -11.65 -21.90 11.65
N ASN A 307 -11.27 -21.87 10.37
CA ASN A 307 -10.62 -23.00 9.70
C ASN A 307 -9.19 -22.59 9.34
N LEU A 308 -8.24 -23.05 10.15
CA LEU A 308 -6.82 -22.97 9.82
C LEU A 308 -6.52 -23.97 8.69
N PRO A 309 -5.88 -23.55 7.58
CA PRO A 309 -5.54 -24.45 6.49
C PRO A 309 -4.61 -25.58 6.96
N GLU A 310 -4.80 -26.78 6.41
CA GLU A 310 -4.12 -28.03 6.81
C GLU A 310 -2.62 -28.05 6.52
N ASN A 311 -2.10 -27.14 5.68
CA ASN A 311 -0.71 -27.15 5.26
C ASN A 311 0.17 -26.24 6.13
N ASN A 312 1.14 -26.87 6.78
CA ASN A 312 2.17 -26.33 7.69
C ASN A 312 1.65 -25.75 9.01
N ASP A 313 2.51 -25.77 10.05
CA ASP A 313 2.27 -25.28 11.41
C ASP A 313 1.81 -23.81 11.42
N ASN A 314 0.53 -23.59 11.13
CA ASN A 314 -0.06 -22.26 11.05
C ASN A 314 -0.48 -21.84 12.46
N GLU A 315 0.39 -21.07 13.11
CA GLU A 315 0.05 -20.38 14.35
C GLU A 315 -0.61 -19.04 14.04
N VAL A 316 -1.80 -18.81 14.59
CA VAL A 316 -2.42 -17.48 14.58
C VAL A 316 -2.24 -16.86 15.96
N LEU A 317 -1.51 -15.74 15.98
CA LEU A 317 -1.26 -14.94 17.17
C LEU A 317 -2.19 -13.73 17.16
N SER A 318 -2.99 -13.62 18.21
CA SER A 318 -3.72 -12.42 18.58
C SER A 318 -3.06 -11.81 19.81
N TYR A 319 -2.85 -10.50 19.83
CA TYR A 319 -2.34 -9.84 21.03
C TYR A 319 -3.00 -8.48 21.26
N LEU A 320 -3.02 -8.11 22.52
CA LEU A 320 -3.37 -6.82 23.07
C LEU A 320 -2.18 -6.38 23.91
N SER A 321 -1.69 -5.17 23.70
CA SER A 321 -0.54 -4.64 24.42
C SER A 321 -0.83 -3.23 24.91
N ILE A 322 -0.57 -3.00 26.19
CA ILE A 322 -0.66 -1.70 26.84
C ILE A 322 0.71 -1.42 27.42
N ARG A 323 1.34 -0.34 26.97
CA ARG A 323 2.64 0.10 27.47
C ARG A 323 2.47 1.43 28.17
N LYS A 324 2.84 1.51 29.44
CA LYS A 324 2.81 2.76 30.21
C LYS A 324 4.21 3.10 30.69
N LYS A 325 4.68 4.29 30.32
CA LYS A 325 5.95 4.82 30.79
C LYS A 325 5.71 5.70 32.00
N PHE A 326 6.51 5.46 33.03
CA PHE A 326 6.63 6.33 34.18
C PHE A 326 8.08 6.85 34.25
N SER A 327 8.38 7.76 35.18
CA SER A 327 9.69 8.45 35.23
C SER A 327 10.89 7.49 35.23
N ASN A 328 10.87 6.45 36.07
CA ASN A 328 11.98 5.50 36.25
C ASN A 328 11.60 4.03 35.98
N TYR A 329 10.34 3.76 35.61
CA TYR A 329 9.83 2.41 35.38
C TYR A 329 8.97 2.35 34.12
N LEU A 330 9.08 1.24 33.41
CA LEU A 330 8.27 0.91 32.24
C LEU A 330 7.39 -0.28 32.60
N LEU A 331 6.08 -0.09 32.50
CA LEU A 331 5.10 -1.16 32.66
C LEU A 331 4.63 -1.58 31.26
N PHE A 332 4.78 -2.86 30.95
CA PHE A 332 4.14 -3.48 29.79
C PHE A 332 3.10 -4.47 30.33
N MET A 333 1.88 -4.38 29.82
CA MET A 333 0.83 -5.34 30.06
C MET A 333 0.39 -5.86 28.71
N ASP A 334 0.74 -7.10 28.44
CA ASP A 334 0.43 -7.81 27.23
C ASP A 334 -0.59 -8.90 27.53
N SER A 335 -1.42 -9.22 26.57
CA SER A 335 -2.38 -10.31 26.63
C SER A 335 -2.43 -10.93 25.26
N TYR A 336 -2.22 -12.22 25.16
CA TYR A 336 -2.17 -12.88 23.86
C TYR A 336 -3.01 -14.15 23.84
N MET A 337 -3.59 -14.42 22.68
CA MET A 337 -4.25 -15.67 22.35
C MET A 337 -3.47 -16.28 21.19
N ARG A 338 -2.99 -17.49 21.38
CA ARG A 338 -2.36 -18.29 20.34
C ARG A 338 -3.29 -19.42 19.94
N GLN A 339 -3.59 -19.52 18.65
CA GLN A 339 -4.36 -20.59 18.07
C GLN A 339 -3.43 -21.43 17.19
N GLU A 340 -3.32 -22.72 17.51
CA GLU A 340 -2.49 -23.68 16.77
C GLU A 340 -3.38 -24.85 16.33
N ARG A 341 -3.13 -25.41 15.14
CA ARG A 341 -3.80 -26.65 14.70
C ARG A 341 -2.76 -27.76 14.59
N SER A 342 -2.95 -28.84 15.35
CA SER A 342 -2.09 -30.03 15.29
C SER A 342 -2.96 -31.26 15.04
N LYS A 343 -2.62 -32.07 14.03
CA LYS A 343 -3.29 -33.35 13.70
C LYS A 343 -4.83 -33.28 13.71
N ASN A 344 -5.42 -32.32 12.98
CA ASN A 344 -6.87 -32.07 12.90
C ASN A 344 -7.57 -31.58 14.18
N GLN A 345 -6.83 -31.26 15.24
CA GLN A 345 -7.36 -30.67 16.47
C GLN A 345 -6.86 -29.23 16.64
N VAL A 346 -7.73 -28.33 17.12
CA VAL A 346 -7.38 -26.93 17.39
C VAL A 346 -7.03 -26.80 18.87
N ARG A 347 -5.81 -26.37 19.16
CA ARG A 347 -5.36 -25.98 20.49
C ARG A 347 -5.45 -24.46 20.60
N ILE A 348 -6.07 -23.96 21.66
CA ILE A 348 -6.13 -22.52 21.91
C ILE A 348 -5.45 -22.26 23.25
N LYS A 349 -4.35 -21.50 23.21
CA LYS A 349 -3.60 -21.09 24.39
C LYS A 349 -3.80 -19.60 24.61
N PHE A 350 -4.48 -19.24 25.69
CA PHE A 350 -4.61 -17.86 26.14
C PHE A 350 -3.54 -17.56 27.17
N ILE A 351 -2.93 -16.39 27.10
CA ILE A 351 -2.01 -15.89 28.11
C ILE A 351 -2.52 -14.52 28.55
N ILE A 352 -3.13 -14.50 29.74
CA ILE A 352 -3.96 -13.39 30.22
C ILE A 352 -3.81 -13.26 31.74
N PRO A 353 -3.35 -12.10 32.26
CA PRO A 353 -2.47 -11.12 31.61
C PRO A 353 -1.00 -11.57 31.69
N GLU A 354 -0.18 -11.17 30.71
CA GLU A 354 1.28 -11.10 30.83
C GLU A 354 1.67 -9.68 31.28
N LEU A 355 2.30 -9.58 32.44
CA LEU A 355 2.75 -8.33 33.04
C LEU A 355 4.27 -8.31 33.06
N ILE A 356 4.87 -7.30 32.41
CA ILE A 356 6.30 -7.08 32.41
C ILE A 356 6.59 -5.74 33.08
N PHE A 357 7.25 -5.79 34.22
CA PHE A 357 7.77 -4.62 34.92
C PHE A 357 9.25 -4.49 34.61
N HIS A 358 9.65 -3.39 33.97
CA HIS A 358 11.05 -3.10 33.68
C HIS A 358 11.50 -1.84 34.41
N MET A 359 12.50 -2.00 35.27
CA MET A 359 13.11 -0.92 36.04
C MET A 359 14.57 -0.78 35.64
N ARG A 360 15.01 0.46 35.42
CA ARG A 360 16.40 0.79 35.15
C ARG A 360 16.85 1.88 36.09
N ASN A 361 17.95 1.64 36.80
CA ASN A 361 18.51 2.61 37.74
C ASN A 361 20.03 2.71 37.58
N ARG A 362 20.58 3.92 37.79
CA ARG A 362 22.01 4.17 37.91
C ARG A 362 22.30 4.53 39.36
N PRO A 363 22.65 3.54 40.19
CA PRO A 363 22.68 3.71 41.64
C PRO A 363 23.79 4.63 42.14
N PHE A 364 24.89 4.80 41.39
CA PHE A 364 26.03 5.62 41.83
C PHE A 364 26.03 7.01 41.21
N ASN A 365 26.35 8.00 42.05
CA ASN A 365 26.53 9.39 41.63
C ASN A 365 27.75 9.58 40.71
N LYS A 366 27.71 10.64 39.88
CA LYS A 366 28.76 10.98 38.89
C LYS A 366 30.18 11.16 39.46
N LYS A 367 30.34 11.24 40.79
CA LYS A 367 31.63 11.40 41.48
C LYS A 367 32.49 10.13 41.50
N ASN A 368 31.90 8.93 41.50
CA ASN A 368 32.66 7.67 41.51
C ASN A 368 33.05 7.28 40.08
N LEU A 369 34.27 7.60 39.63
CA LEU A 369 34.76 7.33 38.27
C LEU A 369 34.60 5.86 37.81
N LEU A 370 34.86 4.90 38.70
CA LEU A 370 34.76 3.46 38.40
C LEU A 370 33.31 2.99 38.24
N LEU A 371 32.42 3.40 39.15
CA LEU A 371 31.05 2.87 39.24
C LEU A 371 30.00 3.80 38.60
N ARG A 372 30.40 4.97 38.10
CA ARG A 372 29.49 5.96 37.48
C ARG A 372 28.67 5.39 36.33
N ASN A 373 29.25 4.44 35.59
CA ASN A 373 28.61 3.85 34.43
C ASN A 373 27.83 2.57 34.77
N THR A 374 27.73 2.19 36.05
CA THR A 374 26.98 0.98 36.39
C THR A 374 25.49 1.20 36.14
N ASN A 375 24.88 0.20 35.56
CA ASN A 375 23.47 0.17 35.26
C ASN A 375 22.88 -1.09 35.89
N ILE A 376 21.82 -0.90 36.68
CA ILE A 376 21.03 -2.00 37.22
C ILE A 376 19.72 -2.03 36.47
N GLU A 377 19.44 -3.18 35.85
CA GLU A 377 18.19 -3.46 35.15
C GLU A 377 17.50 -4.62 35.85
N ASN A 378 16.23 -4.44 36.20
CA ASN A 378 15.39 -5.49 36.75
C ASN A 378 14.14 -5.63 35.87
N LYS A 379 13.89 -6.84 35.38
CA LYS A 379 12.75 -7.19 34.55
C LYS A 379 11.99 -8.33 35.21
N ILE A 380 10.80 -8.04 35.73
CA ILE A 380 9.90 -9.03 36.30
C ILE A 380 8.81 -9.31 35.28
N LEU A 381 8.58 -10.58 34.96
CA LEU A 381 7.61 -11.06 34.01
C LEU A 381 6.68 -12.06 34.71
N ILE A 382 5.39 -11.78 34.70
CA ILE A 382 4.36 -12.58 35.34
C ILE A 382 3.32 -12.87 34.29
N HIS A 383 3.02 -14.13 34.01
CA HIS A 383 1.92 -14.44 33.11
C HIS A 383 1.14 -15.67 33.55
N ASN A 384 -0.18 -15.61 33.38
CA ASN A 384 -1.04 -16.78 33.50
C ASN A 384 -1.37 -17.29 32.12
N PHE A 385 -1.31 -18.60 31.90
CA PHE A 385 -1.80 -19.20 30.67
C PHE A 385 -2.87 -20.25 30.92
N VAL A 386 -3.88 -20.19 30.07
CA VAL A 386 -4.98 -21.14 29.99
C VAL A 386 -4.83 -21.88 28.68
N ASP A 387 -4.67 -23.19 28.75
CA ASP A 387 -4.50 -24.04 27.58
C ASP A 387 -5.73 -24.92 27.41
N PHE A 388 -6.39 -24.78 26.26
CA PHE A 388 -7.54 -25.55 25.85
C PHE A 388 -7.09 -26.58 24.82
N PHE A 389 -7.06 -27.85 25.22
CA PHE A 389 -6.70 -28.97 24.36
C PHE A 389 -7.62 -30.16 24.66
N ASN A 390 -8.28 -30.72 23.65
CA ASN A 390 -9.17 -31.89 23.79
C ASN A 390 -10.15 -31.81 24.97
N GLN A 391 -10.84 -30.67 25.10
CA GLN A 391 -11.82 -30.40 26.18
C GLN A 391 -11.24 -30.34 27.61
N THR A 392 -9.93 -30.51 27.77
CA THR A 392 -9.24 -30.26 29.04
C THR A 392 -8.83 -28.79 29.12
N ILE A 393 -9.00 -28.20 30.31
CA ILE A 393 -8.59 -26.84 30.62
C ILE A 393 -7.48 -26.95 31.66
N SER A 394 -6.30 -26.43 31.36
CA SER A 394 -5.21 -26.31 32.35
C SER A 394 -4.88 -24.85 32.62
N PHE A 395 -4.71 -24.52 33.90
CA PHE A 395 -4.36 -23.19 34.39
C PHE A 395 -2.97 -23.22 35.01
N ASN A 396 -2.05 -22.46 34.43
CA ASN A 396 -0.69 -22.35 34.93
C ASN A 396 -0.31 -20.88 35.11
N THR A 397 0.36 -20.57 36.22
CA THR A 397 0.97 -19.27 36.47
C THR A 397 2.47 -19.41 36.33
N VAL A 398 3.08 -18.48 35.63
CA VAL A 398 4.51 -18.39 35.42
C VAL A 398 5.02 -17.08 35.98
N PHE A 399 6.09 -17.17 36.76
CA PHE A 399 6.83 -16.03 37.26
C PHE A 399 8.28 -16.16 36.80
N ASN A 400 8.77 -15.15 36.09
CA ASN A 400 10.15 -15.05 35.66
C ASN A 400 10.73 -13.70 36.12
N GLN A 401 11.88 -13.73 36.78
CA GLN A 401 12.61 -12.54 37.17
C GLN A 401 14.00 -12.55 36.55
N LYS A 402 14.33 -11.48 35.83
CA LYS A 402 15.64 -11.23 35.23
C LYS A 402 16.25 -9.98 35.81
N MET A 403 17.41 -10.12 36.44
CA MET A 403 18.19 -8.99 36.94
C MET A 403 19.52 -8.94 36.21
N SER A 404 19.98 -7.75 35.86
CA SER A 404 21.31 -7.55 35.30
C SER A 404 21.99 -6.34 35.90
N ILE A 405 23.29 -6.49 36.15
CA ILE A 405 24.16 -5.44 36.61
C ILE A 405 25.29 -5.39 35.58
N SER A 406 25.41 -4.26 34.88
CA SER A 406 26.50 -4.04 33.93
C SER A 406 27.26 -2.78 34.30
N THR A 407 28.56 -2.78 34.06
CA THR A 407 29.40 -1.59 34.20
C THR A 407 30.37 -1.53 33.03
N TYR A 408 30.98 -0.37 32.85
CA TYR A 408 31.88 -0.09 31.74
C TYR A 408 33.09 0.67 32.24
N PHE A 409 34.26 0.10 31.97
CA PHE A 409 35.57 0.66 32.28
C PHE A 409 36.35 0.91 31.00
N SER A 410 36.96 2.09 30.90
CA SER A 410 37.92 2.42 29.85
C SER A 410 39.30 2.60 30.49
N PHE A 411 40.27 1.81 30.06
CA PHE A 411 41.66 1.88 30.50
C PHE A 411 42.54 2.46 29.39
N PHE A 412 43.67 3.07 29.77
CA PHE A 412 44.67 3.65 28.86
C PHE A 412 44.04 4.58 27.82
N ASP A 413 43.47 5.74 28.19
CA ASP A 413 42.86 6.70 27.25
C ASP A 413 41.87 6.09 26.23
N SER A 414 41.16 5.04 26.64
CA SER A 414 40.19 4.26 25.84
C SER A 414 40.76 3.21 24.88
N TYR A 415 42.06 2.87 24.97
CA TYR A 415 42.68 1.78 24.22
C TYR A 415 42.12 0.39 24.54
N LEU A 416 41.65 0.19 25.77
CA LEU A 416 41.01 -1.05 26.20
C LEU A 416 39.71 -0.73 26.94
N LYS A 417 38.64 -1.36 26.51
CA LYS A 417 37.30 -1.21 27.10
C LYS A 417 36.90 -2.55 27.71
N ILE A 418 36.55 -2.55 28.99
CA ILE A 418 36.13 -3.74 29.71
C ILE A 418 34.70 -3.53 30.21
N SER A 419 33.78 -4.41 29.81
CA SER A 419 32.37 -4.37 30.21
C SER A 419 31.97 -5.68 30.90
N PRO A 420 32.18 -5.78 32.23
CA PRO A 420 31.67 -6.89 32.99
C PRO A 420 30.17 -6.73 33.21
N LYS A 421 29.48 -7.87 33.20
CA LYS A 421 28.04 -7.99 33.35
C LYS A 421 27.72 -9.23 34.17
N ILE A 422 26.86 -9.06 35.15
CA ILE A 422 26.26 -10.15 35.92
C ILE A 422 24.79 -10.19 35.52
N PHE A 423 24.30 -11.38 35.18
CA PHE A 423 22.92 -11.61 34.81
C PHE A 423 22.37 -12.76 35.65
N TYR A 424 21.19 -12.55 36.22
CA TYR A 424 20.48 -13.51 37.05
C TYR A 424 19.12 -13.75 36.41
N ASP A 425 18.76 -15.00 36.17
CA ASP A 425 17.49 -15.44 35.58
C ASP A 425 16.87 -16.50 36.50
N GLU A 426 15.66 -16.25 36.93
CA GLU A 426 14.91 -17.13 37.81
C GLU A 426 13.51 -17.38 37.27
N PHE A 427 13.10 -18.63 37.26
CA PHE A 427 11.86 -19.09 36.65
C PHE A 427 11.10 -20.07 37.56
N TYR A 428 9.88 -19.69 37.92
CA TYR A 428 8.93 -20.48 38.68
C TYR A 428 7.69 -20.78 37.84
N MET A 429 7.19 -22.01 37.94
CA MET A 429 5.92 -22.40 37.34
C MET A 429 5.01 -23.03 38.39
N CYS A 430 3.82 -22.47 38.54
CA CYS A 430 2.76 -22.95 39.42
C CYS A 430 1.66 -23.60 38.58
N LYS A 431 1.38 -24.88 38.83
CA LYS A 431 0.26 -25.60 38.22
C LYS A 431 -0.88 -25.68 39.24
N PHE A 432 -2.03 -25.09 38.91
CA PHE A 432 -3.21 -25.21 39.78
C PHE A 432 -3.90 -26.56 39.55
N PRO A 433 -4.36 -27.28 40.60
CA PRO A 433 -4.31 -26.94 42.04
C PRO A 433 -3.10 -27.49 42.82
N TYR A 434 -2.12 -28.15 42.17
CA TYR A 434 -1.28 -29.15 42.86
C TYR A 434 0.14 -28.74 43.28
N SER A 435 0.77 -27.63 42.82
CA SER A 435 2.02 -27.06 43.42
C SER A 435 2.70 -25.96 42.58
N CYS A 436 3.51 -25.13 43.24
CA CYS A 436 4.53 -24.27 42.63
C CYS A 436 5.90 -24.97 42.67
N VAL A 437 6.57 -25.07 41.53
CA VAL A 437 7.91 -25.66 41.42
C VAL A 437 8.87 -24.61 40.85
N SER A 438 10.03 -24.45 41.51
CA SER A 438 11.17 -23.74 40.92
C SER A 438 11.77 -24.62 39.83
N ASN A 439 11.65 -24.17 38.59
CA ASN A 439 12.03 -24.98 37.44
C ASN A 439 13.45 -24.67 36.98
N LEU A 440 13.90 -23.41 37.07
CA LEU A 440 15.23 -23.01 36.62
C LEU A 440 15.71 -21.73 37.33
N GLN A 441 16.96 -21.77 37.80
CA GLN A 441 17.73 -20.61 38.22
C GLN A 441 19.05 -20.64 37.45
N LYS A 442 19.52 -19.47 36.99
CA LYS A 442 20.77 -19.33 36.25
C LYS A 442 21.46 -18.02 36.64
N ILE A 443 22.76 -18.09 36.85
CA ILE A 443 23.61 -16.92 37.08
C ILE A 443 24.69 -16.90 36.00
N ASP A 444 24.69 -15.88 35.16
CA ASP A 444 25.68 -15.65 34.12
C ASP A 444 26.61 -14.52 34.53
N PHE A 445 27.91 -14.80 34.51
CA PHE A 445 28.97 -13.81 34.61
C PHE A 445 29.60 -13.67 33.24
N SER A 446 29.44 -12.51 32.59
CA SER A 446 30.10 -12.21 31.33
C SER A 446 31.04 -11.02 31.46
N THR A 447 32.14 -11.03 30.71
CA THR A 447 33.04 -9.89 30.59
C THR A 447 33.53 -9.80 29.16
N GLU A 448 33.26 -8.67 28.53
CA GLU A 448 33.77 -8.34 27.20
C GLU A 448 34.95 -7.39 27.34
N MET A 449 36.04 -7.70 26.64
CA MET A 449 37.21 -6.85 26.48
C MET A 449 37.32 -6.46 25.01
N ILE A 450 37.13 -5.19 24.71
CA ILE A 450 37.20 -4.62 23.38
C ILE A 450 38.48 -3.80 23.30
N SER A 451 39.40 -4.16 22.40
CA SER A 451 40.59 -3.32 22.15
C SER A 451 40.26 -2.20 21.16
N VAL A 452 41.10 -1.17 21.10
CA VAL A 452 41.03 -0.18 20.03
C VAL A 452 41.25 -0.84 18.66
N PRO A 453 40.54 -0.38 17.62
CA PRO A 453 40.76 -0.84 16.26
C PRO A 453 42.19 -0.57 15.78
N LEU A 454 42.86 -1.63 15.31
CA LEU A 454 44.15 -1.58 14.65
C LEU A 454 43.93 -1.34 13.15
N ASN A 455 44.42 -0.21 12.65
CA ASN A 455 44.25 0.17 11.25
C ASN A 455 45.58 0.01 10.49
N LYS A 456 45.54 -0.68 9.34
CA LYS A 456 46.66 -0.80 8.40
C LYS A 456 46.23 -0.36 7.02
N THR A 457 46.98 0.55 6.41
CA THR A 457 46.75 1.01 5.05
C THR A 457 47.76 0.39 4.10
N LEU A 458 47.30 -0.31 3.07
CA LEU A 458 48.09 -0.91 2.01
C LEU A 458 47.86 -0.15 0.70
N GLU A 459 48.93 0.33 0.06
CA GLU A 459 48.85 0.88 -1.30
C GLU A 459 48.92 -0.25 -2.33
N ILE A 460 47.82 -0.48 -3.07
CA ILE A 460 47.77 -1.53 -4.09
C ILE A 460 48.35 -1.04 -5.42
N LYS A 461 48.12 0.23 -5.76
CA LYS A 461 48.63 0.87 -6.97
C LYS A 461 49.08 2.28 -6.63
N LYS A 462 50.32 2.63 -7.01
CA LYS A 462 50.96 3.93 -6.71
C LYS A 462 49.95 5.07 -6.87
N ASN A 463 49.65 5.73 -5.75
CA ASN A 463 48.78 6.91 -5.61
C ASN A 463 47.31 6.79 -6.07
N THR A 464 46.76 5.61 -6.36
CA THR A 464 45.39 5.50 -6.92
C THR A 464 44.43 4.65 -6.10
N ILE A 465 44.88 3.56 -5.47
CA ILE A 465 44.03 2.66 -4.68
C ILE A 465 44.70 2.38 -3.34
N LEU A 466 44.04 2.80 -2.26
CA LEU A 466 44.37 2.50 -0.88
C LEU A 466 43.41 1.42 -0.36
N LEU A 467 43.95 0.35 0.20
CA LEU A 467 43.18 -0.63 0.97
C LEU A 467 43.44 -0.34 2.45
N ILE A 468 42.38 -0.03 3.19
CA ILE A 468 42.40 0.24 4.62
C ILE A 468 41.79 -0.99 5.30
N HIS A 469 42.59 -1.70 6.08
CA HIS A 469 42.14 -2.81 6.89
C HIS A 469 42.09 -2.36 8.34
N GLN A 470 40.93 -2.48 8.97
CA GLN A 470 40.69 -2.17 10.37
C GLN A 470 40.30 -3.46 11.11
N ILE A 471 41.03 -3.79 12.17
CA ILE A 471 40.79 -4.97 13.01
C ILE A 471 40.47 -4.53 14.43
N GLU A 472 39.30 -4.86 14.95
CA GLU A 472 38.91 -4.66 16.35
C GLU A 472 38.67 -6.03 17.00
N PRO A 473 39.68 -6.60 17.70
CA PRO A 473 39.50 -7.83 18.42
C PRO A 473 38.66 -7.58 19.69
N VAL A 474 37.69 -8.46 19.90
CA VAL A 474 36.81 -8.50 21.06
C VAL A 474 36.91 -9.87 21.70
N LEU A 475 37.34 -9.91 22.95
CA LEU A 475 37.44 -11.11 23.75
C LEU A 475 36.28 -11.14 24.74
N SER A 476 35.46 -12.19 24.68
CA SER A 476 34.32 -12.39 25.58
C SER A 476 34.55 -13.62 26.44
N PHE A 477 34.39 -13.46 27.75
CA PHE A 477 34.43 -14.55 28.72
C PHE A 477 33.04 -14.67 29.32
N ASP A 478 32.41 -15.84 29.18
CA ASP A 478 31.10 -16.13 29.75
C ASP A 478 31.19 -17.35 30.66
N VAL A 479 30.65 -17.22 31.87
CA VAL A 479 30.52 -18.31 32.84
C VAL A 479 29.06 -18.39 33.27
N SER A 480 28.40 -19.48 32.94
CA SER A 480 27.04 -19.78 33.36
C SER A 480 27.06 -20.78 34.51
N TYR A 481 26.40 -20.42 35.61
CA TYR A 481 26.20 -21.25 36.79
C TYR A 481 24.73 -21.63 36.91
N PHE A 482 24.47 -22.93 36.98
CA PHE A 482 23.15 -23.50 37.20
C PHE A 482 23.11 -24.14 38.60
N PRO A 483 22.51 -23.47 39.61
CA PRO A 483 22.28 -24.08 40.92
C PRO A 483 21.34 -25.30 40.83
N THR A 484 21.45 -26.21 41.80
CA THR A 484 20.56 -27.36 41.95
C THR A 484 19.11 -26.92 42.11
N THR A 485 18.28 -27.19 41.10
CA THR A 485 16.81 -27.07 41.18
C THR A 485 16.19 -28.46 41.40
N PHE A 486 14.88 -28.55 41.64
CA PHE A 486 14.15 -29.82 41.86
C PHE A 486 14.36 -30.89 40.77
N HIS A 487 14.86 -30.52 39.57
CA HIS A 487 15.12 -31.44 38.46
C HIS A 487 16.62 -31.68 38.15
N ASN A 488 17.55 -30.98 38.81
CA ASN A 488 18.99 -31.12 38.58
C ASN A 488 19.70 -31.58 39.87
N GLU A 489 20.19 -32.82 39.87
CA GLU A 489 20.89 -33.42 41.02
C GLU A 489 22.31 -32.84 41.25
N LYS A 490 22.86 -32.05 40.29
CA LYS A 490 24.22 -31.49 40.37
C LYS A 490 24.29 -30.06 39.86
N ASN A 491 25.14 -29.26 40.51
CA ASN A 491 25.55 -27.95 40.00
C ASN A 491 26.30 -28.12 38.67
N ILE A 492 25.89 -27.37 37.65
CA ILE A 492 26.56 -27.37 36.34
C ILE A 492 27.20 -26.00 36.14
N PHE A 493 28.49 -25.99 35.78
CA PHE A 493 29.20 -24.81 35.30
C PHE A 493 29.46 -24.97 33.81
N GLU A 494 28.99 -24.03 33.02
CA GLU A 494 29.38 -23.91 31.61
C GLU A 494 30.30 -22.70 31.47
N LYS A 495 31.44 -22.88 30.81
CA LYS A 495 32.44 -21.84 30.58
C LYS A 495 32.60 -21.66 29.07
N ARG A 496 32.65 -20.42 28.61
CA ARG A 496 32.81 -20.09 27.18
C ARG A 496 33.78 -18.93 27.05
N ILE A 497 34.66 -19.02 26.05
CA ILE A 497 35.56 -17.95 25.66
C ILE A 497 35.40 -17.72 24.16
N SER A 498 34.80 -16.60 23.76
CA SER A 498 34.63 -16.27 22.34
C SER A 498 35.59 -15.15 21.92
N ILE A 499 36.26 -15.33 20.77
CA ILE A 499 37.22 -14.36 20.21
C ILE A 499 36.62 -13.79 18.93
N ILE A 500 35.92 -12.68 19.05
CA ILE A 500 35.30 -12.01 17.91
C ILE A 500 36.37 -11.10 17.26
N LEU A 501 36.62 -11.24 15.96
CA LEU A 501 37.53 -10.37 15.22
C LEU A 501 36.73 -9.50 14.25
N ASN A 502 36.32 -8.32 14.69
CA ASN A 502 35.69 -7.36 13.78
C ASN A 502 36.76 -6.92 12.78
N ASN A 503 36.53 -7.21 11.50
CA ASN A 503 37.46 -6.94 10.42
C ASN A 503 36.72 -6.14 9.36
N ASP A 504 37.09 -4.88 9.22
CA ASP A 504 36.56 -3.98 8.22
C ASP A 504 37.63 -3.79 7.13
N PHE A 505 37.31 -4.20 5.91
CA PHE A 505 38.13 -3.93 4.74
C PHE A 505 37.47 -2.83 3.89
N ASP A 506 38.11 -1.67 3.88
CA ASP A 506 37.71 -0.52 3.09
C ASP A 506 38.68 -0.31 1.92
N VAL A 507 38.17 0.00 0.74
CA VAL A 507 38.95 0.40 -0.44
C VAL A 507 38.68 1.87 -0.74
N GLN A 508 39.69 2.71 -0.60
CA GLN A 508 39.64 4.11 -0.98
C GLN A 508 40.28 4.30 -2.35
N ILE A 509 39.51 4.81 -3.30
CA ILE A 509 40.00 5.17 -4.64
C ILE A 509 40.31 6.66 -4.62
N LYS A 510 41.59 7.01 -4.74
CA LYS A 510 42.06 8.41 -4.89
C LYS A 510 41.72 8.88 -6.31
N SER A 511 40.52 9.42 -6.48
CA SER A 511 40.12 10.24 -7.63
C SER A 511 39.76 11.64 -7.12
N THR A 512 39.43 12.59 -8.01
CA THR A 512 39.01 13.96 -7.62
C THR A 512 37.88 14.00 -6.58
N PHE A 513 37.17 12.89 -6.39
CA PHE A 513 36.37 12.58 -5.20
C PHE A 513 36.92 11.33 -4.50
N ASP A 514 37.31 11.45 -3.23
CA ASP A 514 37.71 10.33 -2.37
C ASP A 514 36.49 9.44 -2.08
N LYS A 515 36.29 8.37 -2.86
CA LYS A 515 35.21 7.39 -2.62
C LYS A 515 35.77 6.20 -1.84
N LYS A 516 35.23 5.97 -0.63
CA LYS A 516 35.50 4.78 0.20
C LYS A 516 34.44 3.72 -0.07
N ILE A 517 34.86 2.52 -0.45
CA ILE A 517 34.01 1.34 -0.71
C ILE A 517 34.30 0.31 0.38
N LYS A 518 33.31 -0.02 1.20
CA LYS A 518 33.42 -1.13 2.17
C LYS A 518 33.25 -2.46 1.43
N MET A 519 34.14 -3.42 1.63
CA MET A 519 34.15 -4.70 0.91
C MET A 519 33.82 -5.90 1.80
N LEU A 520 34.28 -5.89 3.05
CA LEU A 520 34.10 -7.00 3.97
C LEU A 520 33.91 -6.43 5.37
N GLN A 521 32.93 -6.97 6.09
CA GLN A 521 32.61 -6.54 7.45
C GLN A 521 32.38 -7.75 8.35
N ASN A 522 33.30 -7.93 9.31
CA ASN A 522 33.27 -8.88 10.42
C ASN A 522 33.64 -10.34 10.06
N PHE A 523 34.75 -10.81 10.65
CA PHE A 523 35.12 -12.23 10.73
C PHE A 523 34.88 -12.71 12.16
N ILE A 524 33.80 -13.45 12.40
CA ILE A 524 33.45 -13.84 13.77
C ILE A 524 33.89 -15.30 14.00
N TYR A 525 34.81 -15.47 14.94
CA TYR A 525 35.29 -16.77 15.41
C TYR A 525 34.74 -17.02 16.83
N SER A 526 33.97 -18.09 17.05
CA SER A 526 33.58 -18.49 18.40
C SER A 526 34.17 -19.83 18.78
N PHE A 527 34.75 -19.89 19.98
CA PHE A 527 35.24 -21.12 20.60
C PHE A 527 34.39 -21.41 21.85
N ILE A 528 34.09 -22.67 22.11
CA ILE A 528 33.51 -23.11 23.39
C ILE A 528 34.58 -23.91 24.12
N ILE A 529 34.78 -23.62 25.41
CA ILE A 529 35.73 -24.35 26.26
C ILE A 529 34.93 -25.20 27.23
N ASP A 530 34.69 -26.46 26.90
CA ASP A 530 33.99 -27.39 27.79
C ASP A 530 34.96 -28.42 28.39
N LYS A 531 34.86 -28.55 29.73
CA LYS A 531 35.46 -29.52 30.67
C LYS A 531 36.97 -29.85 30.62
N SER A 532 37.69 -29.53 29.54
CA SER A 532 39.17 -29.59 29.39
C SER A 532 39.65 -29.39 27.94
N SER A 533 38.75 -29.10 26.97
CA SER A 533 39.11 -29.00 25.54
C SER A 533 38.53 -27.74 24.88
N ILE A 534 39.30 -27.13 23.98
CA ILE A 534 38.84 -26.02 23.13
C ILE A 534 38.14 -26.64 21.91
N LYS A 535 36.83 -26.41 21.79
CA LYS A 535 36.02 -26.88 20.66
C LYS A 535 35.59 -25.68 19.80
N TRP A 536 35.64 -25.86 18.49
CA TRP A 536 35.07 -24.90 17.54
C TRP A 536 33.55 -24.97 17.64
N ASP A 537 32.91 -23.83 17.85
CA ASP A 537 31.46 -23.74 17.96
C ASP A 537 30.88 -23.34 16.60
N ASN A 538 31.12 -22.09 16.20
CA ASN A 538 30.65 -21.57 14.92
C ASN A 538 31.74 -20.73 14.26
N PHE A 539 31.85 -20.89 12.94
CA PHE A 539 32.63 -20.00 12.09
C PHE A 539 31.68 -19.35 11.11
N TYR A 540 31.66 -18.02 11.02
CA TYR A 540 30.91 -17.35 9.96
C TYR A 540 31.56 -16.06 9.50
N ILE A 541 31.38 -15.80 8.21
CA ILE A 541 31.79 -14.61 7.49
C ILE A 541 30.51 -13.92 7.06
N VAL A 542 30.37 -12.64 7.39
CA VAL A 542 29.37 -11.77 6.77
C VAL A 542 30.12 -10.70 5.99
N GLY A 543 29.52 -10.24 4.91
CA GLY A 543 30.06 -9.10 4.20
C GLY A 543 29.00 -8.42 3.39
N HIS A 544 29.21 -7.13 3.18
CA HIS A 544 28.47 -6.37 2.20
C HIS A 544 29.45 -5.47 1.44
N THR A 545 29.20 -5.31 0.15
CA THR A 545 30.03 -4.55 -0.75
C THR A 545 29.18 -3.74 -1.71
N ASP A 546 29.27 -2.42 -1.62
CA ASP A 546 28.66 -1.50 -2.57
C ASP A 546 29.69 -1.10 -3.63
N PHE A 547 29.85 -1.92 -4.67
CA PHE A 547 30.81 -1.69 -5.75
C PHE A 547 30.56 -0.36 -6.47
N THR A 548 29.30 0.02 -6.61
CA THR A 548 28.85 1.31 -7.15
C THR A 548 27.58 1.75 -6.41
N GLU A 549 27.07 2.97 -6.66
CA GLU A 549 25.73 3.39 -6.17
C GLU A 549 24.60 2.47 -6.64
N ASN A 550 24.87 1.69 -7.68
CA ASN A 550 23.91 0.91 -8.43
C ASN A 550 24.10 -0.60 -8.24
N LEU A 551 25.17 -1.07 -7.57
CA LEU A 551 25.50 -2.49 -7.42
C LEU A 551 25.95 -2.76 -5.99
N GLY A 552 25.12 -3.46 -5.23
CA GLY A 552 25.40 -3.90 -3.87
C GLY A 552 25.33 -5.42 -3.75
N ILE A 553 26.34 -6.03 -3.14
CA ILE A 553 26.41 -7.46 -2.88
C ILE A 553 26.43 -7.69 -1.38
N LYS A 554 25.63 -8.61 -0.87
CA LYS A 554 25.66 -9.11 0.51
C LYS A 554 25.94 -10.60 0.46
N TYR A 555 26.81 -11.08 1.32
CA TYR A 555 27.10 -12.50 1.44
C TYR A 555 27.26 -12.87 2.89
N LYS A 556 26.87 -14.10 3.22
CA LYS A 556 27.04 -14.68 4.53
C LYS A 556 27.33 -16.16 4.37
N GLY A 557 28.44 -16.64 4.88
CA GLY A 557 28.80 -18.05 4.82
C GLY A 557 29.28 -18.51 6.18
N GLY A 558 28.94 -19.72 6.59
CA GLY A 558 29.40 -20.24 7.87
C GLY A 558 29.36 -21.75 7.99
N ILE A 559 30.04 -22.25 9.01
CA ILE A 559 30.12 -23.65 9.39
C ILE A 559 29.75 -23.73 10.87
N ASN A 560 28.68 -24.45 11.17
CA ASN A 560 28.30 -24.81 12.52
C ASN A 560 28.77 -26.24 12.80
N PHE A 561 29.50 -26.41 13.89
CA PHE A 561 30.00 -27.71 14.31
C PHE A 561 29.07 -28.28 15.39
N VAL A 562 28.22 -29.25 15.03
CA VAL A 562 27.24 -29.84 15.95
C VAL A 562 27.76 -31.19 16.44
N GLU A 563 27.85 -31.36 17.75
CA GLU A 563 28.26 -32.62 18.38
C GLU A 563 27.02 -33.40 18.84
N GLU A 564 26.84 -34.63 18.31
CA GLU A 564 25.83 -35.56 18.83
C GLU A 564 26.45 -36.42 19.94
N LYS A 565 25.66 -36.66 20.99
CA LYS A 565 26.12 -37.19 22.29
C LYS A 565 26.85 -38.54 22.29
N ASN A 566 27.11 -39.22 21.16
CA ASN A 566 27.87 -40.48 21.14
C ASN A 566 28.53 -40.90 19.80
N LYS A 567 28.73 -40.03 18.80
CA LYS A 567 29.59 -40.29 17.60
C LYS A 567 29.79 -38.98 16.81
N ARG A 568 30.90 -38.91 16.04
CA ARG A 568 31.45 -37.82 15.19
C ARG A 568 30.60 -36.54 15.00
N MET A 569 31.27 -35.39 15.04
CA MET A 569 30.68 -34.06 14.75
C MET A 569 30.01 -34.02 13.37
N ASN A 570 28.74 -33.64 13.35
CA ASN A 570 28.01 -33.28 12.14
C ASN A 570 28.35 -31.82 11.79
N LYS A 571 28.74 -31.57 10.54
CA LYS A 571 29.05 -30.21 10.06
C LYS A 571 27.87 -29.69 9.26
N MET A 572 27.36 -28.53 9.63
CA MET A 572 26.40 -27.81 8.80
C MET A 572 27.09 -26.60 8.21
N MET A 573 27.21 -26.54 6.89
CA MET A 573 27.65 -25.35 6.18
C MET A 573 26.44 -24.63 5.62
N TYR A 574 26.42 -23.31 5.71
CA TYR A 574 25.40 -22.50 5.05
C TYR A 574 26.06 -21.40 4.24
N PHE A 575 25.43 -21.04 3.14
CA PHE A 575 25.88 -19.98 2.25
C PHE A 575 24.67 -19.19 1.74
N ASP A 576 24.68 -17.92 2.08
CA ASP A 576 23.75 -16.88 1.67
C ASP A 576 24.49 -15.90 0.76
N PHE A 577 23.89 -15.59 -0.37
CA PHE A 577 24.37 -14.59 -1.30
C PHE A 577 23.19 -13.77 -1.80
N SER A 578 23.31 -12.46 -1.82
CA SER A 578 22.31 -11.53 -2.31
C SER A 578 23.01 -10.46 -3.13
N CYS A 579 22.59 -10.26 -4.36
CA CYS A 579 23.12 -9.26 -5.28
C CYS A 579 21.97 -8.36 -5.72
N ASN A 580 22.09 -7.06 -5.45
CA ASN A 580 21.15 -6.03 -5.84
C ASN A 580 21.81 -5.13 -6.87
N TYR A 581 21.14 -4.93 -8.00
CA TYR A 581 21.57 -4.05 -9.07
C TYR A 581 20.44 -3.13 -9.50
N GLU A 582 20.63 -1.82 -9.41
CA GLU A 582 19.66 -0.79 -9.82
C GLU A 582 20.34 0.15 -10.80
N THR A 583 19.88 0.22 -12.05
CA THR A 583 20.48 1.07 -13.06
C THR A 583 19.45 1.63 -14.04
N SER A 584 19.88 2.52 -14.93
CA SER A 584 19.13 2.85 -16.14
C SER A 584 19.89 2.36 -17.37
N LEU A 585 19.27 1.56 -18.24
CA LEU A 585 19.88 1.05 -19.47
C LEU A 585 20.41 2.16 -20.40
N LEU A 586 19.83 3.35 -20.31
CA LEU A 586 20.23 4.56 -21.04
C LEU A 586 20.62 5.65 -20.04
N SER A 587 21.92 5.85 -19.86
CA SER A 587 22.50 6.80 -18.90
C SER A 587 22.26 8.26 -19.32
N GLU A 588 21.95 9.12 -18.34
CA GLU A 588 21.81 10.56 -18.55
C GLU A 588 23.09 11.24 -19.08
N LYS A 589 24.27 10.66 -18.86
CA LYS A 589 25.52 11.24 -19.39
C LYS A 589 25.59 11.23 -20.93
N LYS A 590 24.96 10.24 -21.60
CA LYS A 590 24.86 10.20 -23.08
C LYS A 590 23.84 11.20 -23.66
N LYS A 591 22.99 11.79 -22.81
CA LYS A 591 21.90 12.70 -23.20
C LYS A 591 22.38 14.01 -23.80
N ASN A 592 23.53 14.53 -23.34
CA ASN A 592 23.96 15.90 -23.66
C ASN A 592 24.69 16.03 -25.02
N GLU A 593 25.23 14.94 -25.57
CA GLU A 593 26.02 14.98 -26.82
C GLU A 593 25.22 14.56 -28.05
N GLU A 594 24.41 13.49 -27.96
CA GLU A 594 23.71 12.87 -29.11
C GLU A 594 22.26 13.36 -29.29
N TYR A 595 21.59 13.82 -28.22
CA TYR A 595 20.14 14.07 -28.19
C TYR A 595 19.82 15.57 -28.01
N LYS A 596 20.07 16.37 -29.04
CA LYS A 596 19.88 17.84 -28.99
C LYS A 596 18.51 18.32 -29.47
N LYS A 597 17.84 17.53 -30.32
CA LYS A 597 16.56 17.94 -30.92
C LYS A 597 15.43 17.72 -29.92
N LYS A 598 14.83 18.80 -29.41
CA LYS A 598 13.59 18.71 -28.63
C LYS A 598 12.43 18.45 -29.57
N GLY A 599 11.57 17.51 -29.23
CA GLY A 599 10.34 17.24 -29.95
C GLY A 599 9.30 16.59 -29.06
N THR A 600 8.19 16.20 -29.66
CA THR A 600 7.14 15.45 -28.97
C THR A 600 6.87 14.16 -29.72
N ASN A 601 6.93 13.00 -29.05
CA ASN A 601 6.42 11.75 -29.61
C ASN A 601 5.02 11.51 -29.06
N ARG A 602 4.02 11.67 -29.93
CA ARG A 602 2.60 11.77 -29.60
C ARG A 602 2.32 12.78 -28.47
N TYR A 603 2.52 12.37 -27.22
CA TYR A 603 1.99 12.99 -26.01
C TYR A 603 3.05 13.61 -25.08
N ASP A 604 4.30 13.19 -25.18
CA ASP A 604 5.37 13.59 -24.25
C ASP A 604 6.54 14.26 -24.95
N TYR A 605 7.18 15.17 -24.22
CA TYR A 605 8.42 15.80 -24.65
C TYR A 605 9.57 14.81 -24.51
N PHE A 606 10.26 14.58 -25.63
CA PHE A 606 11.48 13.80 -25.68
C PHE A 606 12.59 14.60 -26.34
N LEU A 607 13.81 14.23 -25.99
CA LEU A 607 14.98 14.59 -26.77
C LEU A 607 15.16 13.54 -27.85
N PHE A 608 15.51 13.95 -29.06
CA PHE A 608 15.68 13.09 -30.21
C PHE A 608 17.11 13.13 -30.69
N ASP A 609 17.60 11.98 -31.13
CA ASP A 609 18.89 11.88 -31.82
C ASP A 609 18.78 12.38 -33.27
N LYS A 610 19.90 12.31 -34.01
CA LYS A 610 19.96 12.67 -35.44
C LYS A 610 19.06 11.79 -36.33
N LYS A 611 18.71 10.58 -35.88
CA LYS A 611 17.85 9.62 -36.59
C LYS A 611 16.36 9.74 -36.19
N ASN A 612 16.00 10.74 -35.38
CA ASN A 612 14.67 10.95 -34.81
C ASN A 612 14.18 9.82 -33.88
N TYR A 613 15.08 9.11 -33.20
CA TYR A 613 14.70 8.25 -32.06
C TYR A 613 14.64 9.06 -30.76
N ALA A 614 13.56 8.87 -30.00
CA ALA A 614 13.35 9.52 -28.71
C ALA A 614 14.23 8.89 -27.63
N PHE A 615 14.98 9.71 -26.90
CA PHE A 615 15.68 9.32 -25.69
C PHE A 615 14.70 9.17 -24.54
N TYR A 616 14.77 8.03 -23.87
CA TYR A 616 14.06 7.77 -22.63
C TYR A 616 14.92 6.88 -21.74
N SER A 617 15.12 7.28 -20.48
CA SER A 617 15.83 6.47 -19.50
C SER A 617 14.95 5.27 -19.13
N ILE A 618 15.43 4.05 -19.37
CA ILE A 618 14.75 2.81 -19.02
C ILE A 618 15.34 2.34 -17.68
N PRO A 619 14.73 2.68 -16.52
CA PRO A 619 15.16 2.15 -15.24
C PRO A 619 14.93 0.63 -15.19
N LEU A 620 15.92 -0.06 -14.66
CA LEU A 620 16.01 -1.49 -14.48
C LEU A 620 16.51 -1.75 -13.06
N SER A 621 15.73 -2.46 -12.26
CA SER A 621 16.19 -3.01 -10.98
C SER A 621 16.17 -4.52 -11.05
N PHE A 622 17.19 -5.16 -10.51
CA PHE A 622 17.35 -6.59 -10.52
C PHE A 622 17.98 -7.04 -9.21
N LYS A 623 17.42 -8.09 -8.62
CA LYS A 623 17.87 -8.67 -7.36
C LYS A 623 17.92 -10.19 -7.49
N ILE A 624 19.08 -10.76 -7.21
CA ILE A 624 19.28 -12.20 -7.09
C ILE A 624 19.56 -12.50 -5.63
N ASP A 625 18.77 -13.40 -5.05
CA ASP A 625 19.06 -14.02 -3.76
C ASP A 625 19.30 -15.51 -3.97
N PHE A 626 20.41 -16.00 -3.44
CA PHE A 626 20.78 -17.41 -3.44
C PHE A 626 21.03 -17.84 -2.00
N HIS A 627 20.42 -18.96 -1.62
CA HIS A 627 20.58 -19.57 -0.31
C HIS A 627 20.87 -21.05 -0.49
N SER A 628 21.82 -21.58 0.27
CA SER A 628 22.15 -22.99 0.24
C SER A 628 22.61 -23.47 1.61
N ASN A 629 22.03 -24.58 2.06
CA ASN A 629 22.49 -25.30 3.24
C ASN A 629 23.03 -26.68 2.86
N TYR A 630 24.12 -27.05 3.52
CA TYR A 630 24.78 -28.32 3.39
C TYR A 630 24.90 -28.94 4.78
N LYS A 631 24.45 -30.17 4.95
CA LYS A 631 24.58 -30.91 6.21
C LYS A 631 25.25 -32.23 5.92
N ASP A 632 26.36 -32.45 6.60
CA ASP A 632 27.05 -33.73 6.60
C ASP A 632 26.39 -34.61 7.68
N SER A 633 25.58 -35.57 7.26
CA SER A 633 24.97 -36.61 8.11
C SER A 633 25.45 -38.00 7.67
N ILE A 634 25.41 -38.97 8.61
CA ILE A 634 25.97 -40.33 8.49
C ILE A 634 25.39 -41.14 7.30
N ASP A 635 24.26 -40.72 6.73
CA ASP A 635 23.66 -41.24 5.48
C ASP A 635 23.14 -40.09 4.59
N PRO A 636 23.11 -40.29 3.25
CA PRO A 636 24.10 -39.73 2.34
C PRO A 636 24.20 -38.20 2.39
N LYS A 637 25.41 -37.69 2.10
CA LYS A 637 25.70 -36.26 1.88
C LYS A 637 24.66 -35.64 0.95
N LYS A 638 23.85 -34.71 1.45
CA LYS A 638 22.81 -34.06 0.66
C LYS A 638 22.81 -32.56 0.90
N LEU A 639 22.91 -31.80 -0.19
CA LEU A 639 22.46 -30.41 -0.20
C LEU A 639 20.96 -30.41 0.07
N PHE A 640 20.50 -29.57 0.98
CA PHE A 640 19.08 -29.45 1.30
C PHE A 640 18.74 -27.98 1.50
N ASN A 641 17.52 -27.58 1.12
CA ASN A 641 17.06 -26.19 1.18
C ASN A 641 17.93 -25.21 0.36
N THR A 642 18.33 -25.59 -0.86
CA THR A 642 18.90 -24.63 -1.82
C THR A 642 17.78 -23.92 -2.57
N PHE A 643 17.79 -22.59 -2.59
CA PHE A 643 16.84 -21.81 -3.38
C PHE A 643 17.52 -20.62 -4.06
N LEU A 644 17.03 -20.28 -5.25
CA LEU A 644 17.43 -19.11 -6.02
C LEU A 644 16.18 -18.27 -6.26
N SER A 645 16.16 -17.04 -5.75
CA SER A 645 15.11 -16.05 -6.01
C SER A 645 15.64 -14.96 -6.94
N ILE A 646 14.89 -14.67 -7.99
CA ILE A 646 15.21 -13.66 -8.98
C ILE A 646 14.04 -12.67 -9.02
N ASN A 647 14.32 -11.41 -8.70
CA ASN A 647 13.38 -10.31 -8.74
C ASN A 647 13.86 -9.28 -9.77
N GLY A 648 12.99 -8.87 -10.68
CA GLY A 648 13.30 -7.90 -11.72
C GLY A 648 12.18 -6.89 -11.91
N SER A 649 12.53 -5.64 -12.18
CA SER A 649 11.58 -4.59 -12.55
C SER A 649 12.17 -3.74 -13.66
N ILE A 650 11.43 -3.54 -14.75
CA ILE A 650 11.88 -2.75 -15.90
C ILE A 650 10.76 -1.85 -16.41
N ASN A 651 11.05 -0.55 -16.57
CA ASN A 651 10.13 0.38 -17.21
C ASN A 651 10.46 0.49 -18.71
N ILE A 652 10.04 -0.50 -19.50
CA ILE A 652 10.32 -0.59 -20.96
C ILE A 652 10.05 0.75 -21.67
N THR A 653 8.96 1.44 -21.29
CA THR A 653 8.66 2.80 -21.74
C THR A 653 8.11 3.61 -20.57
N LYS A 654 7.87 4.92 -20.76
CA LYS A 654 7.22 5.79 -19.75
C LYS A 654 5.91 5.25 -19.18
N TYR A 655 5.20 4.42 -19.94
CA TYR A 655 3.88 3.92 -19.59
C TYR A 655 3.78 2.40 -19.48
N TRP A 656 4.89 1.68 -19.65
CA TRP A 656 4.95 0.24 -19.51
C TRP A 656 5.98 -0.12 -18.47
N LYS A 657 5.56 -0.91 -17.48
CA LYS A 657 6.42 -1.49 -16.47
C LYS A 657 6.18 -2.99 -16.42
N ILE A 658 7.25 -3.77 -16.34
CA ILE A 658 7.18 -5.21 -16.13
C ILE A 658 7.90 -5.55 -14.84
N ASP A 659 7.21 -6.26 -13.95
CA ASP A 659 7.78 -6.86 -12.76
C ASP A 659 7.86 -8.38 -12.94
N LEU A 660 8.96 -8.99 -12.53
CA LEU A 660 9.25 -10.41 -12.66
C LEU A 660 9.76 -10.95 -11.33
N HIS A 661 9.20 -12.06 -10.87
CA HIS A 661 9.63 -12.78 -9.68
C HIS A 661 9.70 -14.27 -10.00
N ILE A 662 10.84 -14.91 -9.77
CA ILE A 662 11.05 -16.34 -10.02
C ILE A 662 11.76 -16.94 -8.82
N ASN A 663 11.22 -18.03 -8.29
CA ASN A 663 11.90 -18.89 -7.33
C ASN A 663 12.21 -20.23 -8.01
N TYR A 664 13.49 -20.58 -8.04
CA TYR A 664 14.03 -21.78 -8.64
C TYR A 664 14.67 -22.64 -7.56
N ASP A 665 14.42 -23.94 -7.60
CA ASP A 665 15.10 -24.95 -6.79
C ASP A 665 16.18 -25.62 -7.67
N PRO A 666 17.47 -25.27 -7.47
CA PRO A 666 18.55 -25.83 -8.28
C PRO A 666 18.78 -27.33 -8.06
N LEU A 667 18.39 -27.87 -6.91
CA LEU A 667 18.61 -29.29 -6.58
C LEU A 667 17.68 -30.19 -7.36
N ASN A 668 16.41 -29.82 -7.41
CA ASN A 668 15.38 -30.54 -8.16
C ASN A 668 15.24 -30.06 -9.61
N GLN A 669 16.08 -29.10 -10.03
CA GLN A 669 16.05 -28.46 -11.34
C GLN A 669 14.66 -27.92 -11.73
N LYS A 670 13.90 -27.43 -10.75
CA LYS A 670 12.49 -27.07 -10.91
C LYS A 670 12.25 -25.60 -10.58
N ILE A 671 11.47 -24.91 -11.42
CA ILE A 671 10.92 -23.61 -11.07
C ILE A 671 9.78 -23.84 -10.06
N MET A 672 9.98 -23.42 -8.81
CA MET A 672 8.99 -23.52 -7.74
C MET A 672 7.88 -22.49 -7.92
N PHE A 673 8.25 -21.26 -8.30
CA PHE A 673 7.28 -20.18 -8.49
C PHE A 673 7.78 -19.23 -9.57
N SER A 674 6.87 -18.71 -10.38
CA SER A 674 7.15 -17.59 -11.28
C SER A 674 5.93 -16.69 -11.38
N ASN A 675 6.17 -15.38 -11.37
CA ASN A 675 5.14 -14.37 -11.54
C ASN A 675 5.65 -13.23 -12.41
N ILE A 676 4.85 -12.82 -13.38
CA ILE A 676 5.15 -11.74 -14.32
C ILE A 676 3.98 -10.77 -14.32
N ILE A 677 4.25 -9.51 -13.98
CA ILE A 677 3.24 -8.46 -13.89
C ILE A 677 3.52 -7.39 -14.93
N PHE A 678 2.59 -7.18 -15.83
CA PHE A 678 2.62 -6.12 -16.81
C PHE A 678 1.74 -4.97 -16.32
N TYR A 679 2.30 -3.78 -16.20
CA TYR A 679 1.57 -2.56 -15.91
C TYR A 679 1.55 -1.67 -17.14
N ARG A 680 0.37 -1.13 -17.43
CA ARG A 680 0.17 -0.16 -18.51
C ARG A 680 -0.62 1.03 -18.01
N ASP A 681 0.01 2.20 -18.05
CA ASP A 681 -0.64 3.48 -17.77
C ASP A 681 -1.28 4.02 -19.06
N LEU A 682 -2.59 4.21 -19.06
CA LEU A 682 -3.38 4.72 -20.17
C LEU A 682 -3.87 6.16 -19.93
N ARG A 683 -3.20 6.88 -19.04
CA ARG A 683 -3.55 8.25 -18.55
C ARG A 683 -4.82 8.30 -17.74
N SER A 684 -5.96 8.12 -18.40
CA SER A 684 -7.27 8.12 -17.75
C SER A 684 -7.57 6.80 -17.06
N PHE A 685 -6.85 5.73 -17.46
CA PHE A 685 -6.95 4.39 -16.91
C PHE A 685 -5.59 3.84 -16.52
N LYS A 686 -5.58 2.88 -15.62
CA LYS A 686 -4.45 2.01 -15.32
C LYS A 686 -4.87 0.56 -15.59
N MET A 687 -4.01 -0.19 -16.25
CA MET A 687 -4.17 -1.62 -16.49
C MET A 687 -3.02 -2.38 -15.81
N SER A 688 -3.34 -3.57 -15.30
CA SER A 688 -2.34 -4.54 -14.89
C SER A 688 -2.76 -5.95 -15.30
N PHE A 689 -1.81 -6.72 -15.80
CA PHE A 689 -1.97 -8.14 -16.10
C PHE A 689 -0.93 -8.92 -15.28
N ASN A 690 -1.40 -9.76 -14.38
CA ASN A 690 -0.57 -10.58 -13.49
C ASN A 690 -0.63 -12.03 -13.96
N TRP A 691 0.51 -12.66 -14.23
CA TRP A 691 0.58 -14.00 -14.82
C TRP A 691 1.54 -14.90 -14.03
N ILE A 692 1.00 -15.99 -13.50
CA ILE A 692 1.72 -17.05 -12.81
C ILE A 692 1.68 -18.29 -13.72
N PRO A 693 2.74 -18.61 -14.47
CA PRO A 693 2.69 -19.70 -15.45
C PRO A 693 2.97 -21.10 -14.90
N MET A 694 3.61 -21.24 -13.73
CA MET A 694 4.12 -22.52 -13.20
C MET A 694 3.38 -22.98 -11.91
N GLU A 695 3.42 -24.28 -11.61
CA GLU A 695 2.74 -25.03 -10.52
C GLU A 695 1.20 -24.94 -10.47
N ASN A 696 0.63 -23.74 -10.53
CA ASN A 696 -0.80 -23.49 -10.59
C ASN A 696 -1.07 -22.35 -11.58
N PRO A 697 -1.07 -22.66 -12.90
CA PRO A 697 -1.13 -21.64 -13.93
C PRO A 697 -2.37 -20.78 -13.77
N SER A 698 -2.15 -19.49 -13.57
CA SER A 698 -3.21 -18.52 -13.38
C SER A 698 -2.81 -17.16 -13.93
N TRP A 699 -3.81 -16.38 -14.30
CA TRP A 699 -3.62 -14.98 -14.62
C TRP A 699 -4.81 -14.17 -14.15
N HIS A 700 -4.60 -12.90 -13.85
CA HIS A 700 -5.68 -11.93 -13.72
C HIS A 700 -5.35 -10.63 -14.43
N PHE A 701 -6.43 -9.98 -14.85
CA PHE A 701 -6.44 -8.70 -15.50
C PHE A 701 -7.24 -7.73 -14.65
N PHE A 702 -6.69 -6.54 -14.48
CA PHE A 702 -7.33 -5.43 -13.82
C PHE A 702 -7.24 -4.19 -14.71
N ILE A 703 -8.32 -3.45 -14.77
CA ILE A 703 -8.35 -2.10 -15.32
C ILE A 703 -9.21 -1.22 -14.42
N GLY A 704 -8.67 -0.06 -14.07
CA GLY A 704 -9.36 0.92 -13.24
C GLY A 704 -9.10 2.33 -13.73
N ILE A 705 -9.96 3.25 -13.32
CA ILE A 705 -9.81 4.68 -13.62
C ILE A 705 -8.65 5.27 -12.81
N LYS A 706 -7.87 6.14 -13.46
CA LYS A 706 -6.75 6.89 -12.88
C LYS A 706 -7.05 8.40 -12.81
N ASP A 707 -7.80 8.96 -13.76
CA ASP A 707 -8.09 10.40 -13.82
C ASP A 707 -9.00 10.81 -12.66
N PRO A 708 -8.58 11.77 -11.81
CA PRO A 708 -9.37 12.23 -10.68
C PRO A 708 -10.75 12.76 -11.11
N ASN A 709 -10.85 13.45 -12.25
CA ASN A 709 -12.14 13.95 -12.72
C ASN A 709 -13.11 12.81 -13.12
N LEU A 710 -12.57 11.67 -13.55
CA LEU A 710 -13.36 10.48 -13.85
C LEU A 710 -13.65 9.65 -12.59
N SER A 711 -12.73 9.60 -11.62
CA SER A 711 -13.00 8.95 -10.34
C SER A 711 -14.09 9.69 -9.56
N ASP A 712 -14.05 11.02 -9.60
CA ASP A 712 -15.01 11.94 -8.97
C ASP A 712 -16.44 11.78 -9.52
N ILE A 713 -16.57 11.25 -10.74
CA ILE A 713 -17.84 10.97 -11.42
C ILE A 713 -18.52 9.68 -10.92
N ILE A 714 -17.76 8.76 -10.33
CA ILE A 714 -18.28 7.48 -9.79
C ILE A 714 -18.53 7.58 -8.29
N GLN A 715 -18.30 8.77 -7.74
CA GLN A 715 -18.23 9.05 -6.34
C GLN A 715 -19.58 9.61 -5.85
N TYR A 716 -20.37 8.76 -5.20
CA TYR A 716 -21.61 9.14 -4.53
C TYR A 716 -21.31 9.94 -3.26
N ASN A 717 -22.10 10.96 -2.96
CA ASN A 717 -22.03 11.68 -1.69
C ASN A 717 -23.45 11.73 -1.15
N GLU A 718 -23.70 10.99 -0.09
CA GLU A 718 -24.93 11.09 0.67
C GLU A 718 -24.81 12.29 1.62
N LYS A 719 -25.59 13.33 1.34
CA LYS A 719 -26.00 14.29 2.35
C LYS A 719 -27.50 14.50 2.22
N ASN A 720 -28.24 13.93 3.17
CA ASN A 720 -29.31 14.65 3.82
C ASN A 720 -28.69 15.33 5.05
#